data_AF-A0A2J8B6T3-F1
#
_entry.id   AF-A0A2J8B6T3-F1
#
_cell.length_a   1.000
_cell.length_b   1.000
_cell.length_c   1.000
_cell.angle_alpha   90.00
_cell.angle_beta   90.00
_cell.angle_gamma   90.00
#
_symmetry.space_group_name_H-M   'P 1'
#
loop_
_entity.id
_entity.type
_entity.pdbx_description
1 polymer ?
#
loop_
_entity_poly.entity_id
_entity_poly.type
_entity_poly.pdbx_seq_one_letter_code
_entity_poly.pdbx_strand_id
1 'polypeptide(L)'
;MDHYSDGRAGSLMKERIVLAMGRIRLIPEDTEAPDPFHDFFCAVSDFLLRAEALGQELETGQYRKRTLEEMKELQDGLYRDMLPSHYESSWLNPDYAWKRSQEGTKAETQEPSEGEDRAKLGVLLSALYAELYGVLRFLYEGRSEDIAPMLELFLQIYGLFSGGEIPDSKEVKDAFYWYAFDYLDVSVPERTRELLIPEPGIETQLFHGFEREDLRYLFFSGDYISESTLQLASFLNALPEEKLELAARSLTEGFAEGFRVMGRNLSGKKTVAIRFLRGFERLVLREAELFAEKKLQVILPGAAARLTDRIPGRGDRQLSLSPNRQFEYDHRFDAAIFWDKAFTDRRHTELQASYEARREAASQYAGPAVMEYFGEDAFFPTVKQAALSFSPRQRKLLNRCMTEQGELTERYMPGDETSFSMIAWPVPEIGPQFPQIFEDTIEINSGDNRRCKALQQKLIDVLDRCDHVEVRGQNGNETNLRIALRKLEDPDRETRFENCAADVNIPAGEVFTSPVLAGTNGLLHVSKVYIDGLLFRDLKLHFSEGRTTEISCANFESEEENRRFVTENLMGSYEVLPMGEFAIGTNTAAFAFAKRYGIEEKIPILIAEKTGPHVAVGDTCYSHEEDTMTYNPDGKAIVARDNEISARRRESPEEAYFGHHKDITLPYEELGVLSAVMPDGSRVDLLRDGLFSLPGLEELNEPITGLGTGSGPETAP
;
A
#
# COMPACT_ATOMS: atom_id res chain seq x y z
N MET A 1 8.64 35.25 3.80
CA MET A 1 9.86 36.10 3.88
C MET A 1 10.96 35.18 4.36
N ASP A 2 11.60 34.41 3.46
CA ASP A 2 12.77 33.56 3.78
C ASP A 2 13.62 33.23 2.53
N HIS A 3 13.61 34.12 1.51
CA HIS A 3 14.34 33.86 0.25
C HIS A 3 15.81 34.34 0.22
N TYR A 4 16.43 34.60 1.39
CA TYR A 4 17.81 35.11 1.44
C TYR A 4 18.84 34.19 2.13
N SER A 5 18.43 33.13 2.84
CA SER A 5 19.34 32.10 3.38
C SER A 5 19.59 30.93 2.40
N ASP A 6 18.66 30.68 1.50
CA ASP A 6 18.56 29.47 0.68
C ASP A 6 19.69 29.37 -0.39
N GLY A 7 20.03 30.48 -1.03
CA GLY A 7 21.03 30.49 -2.12
C GLY A 7 22.47 30.16 -1.71
N ARG A 8 22.85 30.35 -0.42
CA ARG A 8 24.18 29.96 0.08
C ARG A 8 24.23 28.49 0.49
N ALA A 9 23.17 27.97 1.10
CA ALA A 9 23.08 26.57 1.49
C ALA A 9 23.06 25.66 0.24
N GLY A 10 22.24 26.00 -0.77
CA GLY A 10 22.23 25.30 -2.05
C GLY A 10 23.59 25.34 -2.78
N SER A 11 24.30 26.47 -2.72
CA SER A 11 25.67 26.57 -3.29
C SER A 11 26.69 25.67 -2.57
N LEU A 12 26.56 25.48 -1.26
CA LEU A 12 27.44 24.61 -0.48
C LEU A 12 27.16 23.13 -0.77
N MET A 13 25.89 22.74 -0.88
CA MET A 13 25.53 21.35 -1.20
C MET A 13 26.01 20.93 -2.59
N LYS A 14 25.90 21.83 -3.57
CA LYS A 14 26.46 21.58 -4.91
C LYS A 14 27.97 21.39 -4.89
N GLU A 15 28.70 22.17 -4.09
CA GLU A 15 30.15 21.99 -3.91
C GLU A 15 30.48 20.61 -3.29
N ARG A 16 29.74 20.20 -2.26
CA ARG A 16 29.87 18.86 -1.64
C ARG A 16 29.64 17.75 -2.65
N ILE A 17 28.58 17.84 -3.47
CA ILE A 17 28.30 16.86 -4.53
C ILE A 17 29.44 16.80 -5.55
N VAL A 18 29.94 17.95 -6.02
CA VAL A 18 31.05 18.00 -6.99
C VAL A 18 32.31 17.35 -6.42
N LEU A 19 32.64 17.61 -5.14
CA LEU A 19 33.77 16.98 -4.47
C LEU A 19 33.58 15.47 -4.31
N ALA A 20 32.39 15.03 -3.90
CA ALA A 20 32.05 13.63 -3.74
C ALA A 20 32.16 12.88 -5.09
N MET A 21 31.53 13.39 -6.14
CA MET A 21 31.61 12.82 -7.50
C MET A 21 33.05 12.80 -8.02
N GLY A 22 33.84 13.82 -7.71
CA GLY A 22 35.27 13.86 -8.01
C GLY A 22 36.04 12.68 -7.41
N ARG A 23 35.72 12.27 -6.18
CA ARG A 23 36.31 11.07 -5.56
C ARG A 23 35.74 9.77 -6.14
N ILE A 24 34.43 9.71 -6.38
CA ILE A 24 33.75 8.54 -6.97
C ILE A 24 34.37 8.17 -8.33
N ARG A 25 34.68 9.17 -9.17
CA ARG A 25 35.35 8.94 -10.47
C ARG A 25 36.69 8.22 -10.38
N LEU A 26 37.40 8.33 -9.26
CA LEU A 26 38.71 7.72 -9.08
C LEU A 26 38.63 6.28 -8.57
N ILE A 27 37.48 5.85 -8.05
CA ILE A 27 37.30 4.52 -7.43
C ILE A 27 37.69 3.38 -8.37
N PRO A 28 37.34 3.37 -9.68
CA PRO A 28 37.75 2.28 -10.58
C PRO A 28 39.26 2.15 -10.81
N GLU A 29 40.02 3.23 -10.58
CA GLU A 29 41.48 3.23 -10.67
C GLU A 29 42.14 2.96 -9.30
N ASP A 30 41.39 3.10 -8.22
CA ASP A 30 41.82 2.96 -6.84
C ASP A 30 41.57 1.52 -6.33
N THR A 31 42.58 0.67 -6.52
CA THR A 31 42.55 -0.75 -6.14
C THR A 31 42.89 -0.97 -4.66
N GLU A 32 42.74 0.03 -3.79
CA GLU A 32 42.99 -0.10 -2.35
C GLU A 32 41.92 -0.96 -1.65
N ALA A 33 40.68 -0.96 -2.15
CA ALA A 33 39.65 -1.87 -1.66
C ALA A 33 39.94 -3.32 -2.10
N PRO A 34 39.85 -4.32 -1.21
CA PRO A 34 40.11 -5.70 -1.58
C PRO A 34 38.97 -6.32 -2.40
N ASP A 35 39.31 -7.19 -3.35
CA ASP A 35 38.32 -8.03 -4.04
C ASP A 35 37.62 -8.98 -3.06
N PRO A 36 36.30 -9.24 -3.26
CA PRO A 36 35.45 -8.80 -4.36
C PRO A 36 34.67 -7.50 -4.05
N PHE A 37 35.03 -6.76 -3.00
CA PHE A 37 34.34 -5.51 -2.62
C PHE A 37 34.68 -4.35 -3.55
N HIS A 38 35.90 -4.34 -4.12
CA HIS A 38 36.24 -3.38 -5.17
C HIS A 38 35.29 -3.47 -6.37
N ASP A 39 34.90 -4.67 -6.81
CA ASP A 39 33.91 -4.87 -7.88
C ASP A 39 32.57 -4.18 -7.55
N PHE A 40 32.11 -4.27 -6.29
CA PHE A 40 30.90 -3.57 -5.83
C PHE A 40 31.06 -2.06 -5.98
N PHE A 41 32.15 -1.47 -5.45
CA PHE A 41 32.35 -0.03 -5.51
C PHE A 41 32.51 0.47 -6.94
N CYS A 42 33.12 -0.32 -7.83
CA CYS A 42 33.18 -0.03 -9.27
C CYS A 42 31.79 -0.03 -9.92
N ALA A 43 30.95 -1.05 -9.63
CA ALA A 43 29.60 -1.13 -10.16
C ALA A 43 28.73 0.06 -9.72
N VAL A 44 28.75 0.39 -8.42
CA VAL A 44 27.99 1.53 -7.89
C VAL A 44 28.55 2.87 -8.40
N SER A 45 29.86 2.99 -8.59
CA SER A 45 30.46 4.19 -9.20
C SER A 45 29.98 4.38 -10.64
N ASP A 46 29.90 3.34 -11.45
CA ASP A 46 29.36 3.44 -12.82
C ASP A 46 27.90 3.95 -12.80
N PHE A 47 27.07 3.42 -11.91
CA PHE A 47 25.70 3.88 -11.71
C PHE A 47 25.65 5.37 -11.34
N LEU A 48 26.41 5.81 -10.32
CA LEU A 48 26.41 7.19 -9.86
C LEU A 48 26.96 8.16 -10.91
N LEU A 49 27.91 7.74 -11.75
CA LEU A 49 28.42 8.55 -12.85
C LEU A 49 27.39 8.74 -13.98
N ARG A 50 26.57 7.72 -14.26
CA ARG A 50 25.42 7.86 -15.17
C ARG A 50 24.37 8.80 -14.58
N ALA A 51 24.11 8.69 -13.28
CA ALA A 51 23.20 9.59 -12.57
C ALA A 51 23.71 11.05 -12.59
N GLU A 52 25.02 11.28 -12.41
CA GLU A 52 25.62 12.61 -12.55
C GLU A 52 25.44 13.18 -13.97
N ALA A 53 25.63 12.37 -15.01
CA ALA A 53 25.41 12.79 -16.39
C ALA A 53 23.94 13.21 -16.62
N LEU A 54 22.97 12.45 -16.10
CA LEU A 54 21.56 12.84 -16.10
C LEU A 54 21.36 14.18 -15.38
N GLY A 55 21.93 14.35 -14.19
CA GLY A 55 21.85 15.60 -13.42
C GLY A 55 22.33 16.82 -14.21
N GLN A 56 23.47 16.69 -14.91
CA GLN A 56 24.00 17.75 -15.77
C GLN A 56 23.05 18.08 -16.93
N GLU A 57 22.42 17.08 -17.54
CA GLU A 57 21.45 17.31 -18.61
C GLU A 57 20.16 17.98 -18.11
N LEU A 58 19.70 17.65 -16.90
CA LEU A 58 18.57 18.29 -16.25
C LEU A 58 18.87 19.77 -15.96
N GLU A 59 20.01 20.07 -15.34
CA GLU A 59 20.43 21.45 -15.01
C GLU A 59 20.62 22.32 -16.26
N THR A 60 21.18 21.77 -17.34
CA THR A 60 21.44 22.49 -18.59
C THR A 60 20.21 22.56 -19.51
N GLY A 61 19.12 21.88 -19.15
CA GLY A 61 17.91 21.77 -19.97
C GLY A 61 18.09 20.93 -21.25
N GLN A 62 19.18 20.18 -21.36
CA GLN A 62 19.42 19.28 -22.49
C GLN A 62 18.53 18.04 -22.41
N TYR A 63 18.23 17.56 -21.21
CA TYR A 63 17.36 16.39 -21.01
C TYR A 63 15.99 16.58 -21.67
N ARG A 64 15.39 17.78 -21.55
CA ARG A 64 14.12 18.15 -22.18
C ARG A 64 14.12 18.05 -23.72
N LYS A 65 15.29 18.08 -24.35
CA LYS A 65 15.43 17.99 -25.81
C LYS A 65 15.50 16.55 -26.32
N ARG A 66 15.65 15.57 -25.43
CA ARG A 66 15.65 14.15 -25.80
C ARG A 66 14.32 13.73 -26.39
N THR A 67 14.36 12.76 -27.29
CA THR A 67 13.14 12.05 -27.74
C THR A 67 12.64 11.11 -26.65
N LEU A 68 11.41 10.62 -26.81
CA LEU A 68 10.84 9.63 -25.89
C LEU A 68 11.69 8.35 -25.85
N GLU A 69 12.16 7.88 -27.01
CA GLU A 69 13.03 6.71 -27.13
C GLU A 69 14.37 6.92 -26.43
N GLU A 70 14.99 8.09 -26.58
CA GLU A 70 16.25 8.42 -25.90
C GLU A 70 16.09 8.51 -24.38
N MET A 71 14.91 8.89 -23.87
CA MET A 71 14.60 8.86 -22.43
C MET A 71 14.42 7.43 -21.92
N LYS A 72 13.74 6.57 -22.69
CA LYS A 72 13.59 5.14 -22.38
C LYS A 72 14.94 4.43 -22.31
N GLU A 73 15.78 4.62 -23.32
CA GLU A 73 17.13 4.04 -23.36
C GLU A 73 17.99 4.50 -22.18
N LEU A 74 17.90 5.78 -21.79
CA LEU A 74 18.61 6.29 -20.63
C LEU A 74 18.09 5.65 -19.33
N GLN A 75 16.77 5.56 -19.15
CA GLN A 75 16.15 4.92 -18.00
C GLN A 75 16.56 3.45 -17.89
N ASP A 76 16.50 2.68 -18.97
CA ASP A 76 16.91 1.27 -18.99
C ASP A 76 18.38 1.11 -18.56
N GLY A 77 19.24 2.04 -18.98
CA GLY A 77 20.63 2.09 -18.56
C GLY A 77 20.83 2.40 -17.07
N LEU A 78 20.01 3.29 -16.50
CA LEU A 78 20.06 3.68 -15.09
C LEU A 78 19.49 2.60 -14.16
N TYR A 79 18.44 1.90 -14.58
CA TYR A 79 17.76 0.84 -13.80
C TYR A 79 18.27 -0.57 -14.11
N ARG A 80 19.28 -0.70 -14.97
CA ARG A 80 19.75 -1.98 -15.53
C ARG A 80 19.88 -3.09 -14.49
N ASP A 81 20.56 -2.82 -13.38
CA ASP A 81 20.88 -3.80 -12.35
C ASP A 81 19.67 -4.24 -11.53
N MET A 82 18.60 -3.43 -11.53
CA MET A 82 17.32 -3.71 -10.89
C MET A 82 16.40 -4.53 -11.80
N LEU A 83 16.53 -4.42 -13.12
CA LEU A 83 15.65 -5.11 -14.07
C LEU A 83 15.73 -6.64 -13.91
N PRO A 84 14.60 -7.37 -14.08
CA PRO A 84 14.55 -8.82 -13.85
C PRO A 84 15.59 -9.62 -14.64
N SER A 85 15.97 -9.16 -15.84
CA SER A 85 16.99 -9.81 -16.69
C SER A 85 18.41 -9.78 -16.13
N HIS A 86 18.69 -8.90 -15.17
CA HIS A 86 20.02 -8.70 -14.59
C HIS A 86 20.06 -8.91 -13.07
N TYR A 87 18.91 -8.82 -12.41
CA TYR A 87 18.78 -8.82 -10.95
C TYR A 87 19.44 -10.02 -10.26
N GLU A 88 19.31 -11.25 -10.79
CA GLU A 88 19.89 -12.45 -10.16
C GLU A 88 21.43 -12.46 -10.10
N SER A 89 22.08 -11.64 -10.91
CA SER A 89 23.55 -11.46 -10.92
C SER A 89 24.00 -10.08 -10.44
N SER A 90 23.08 -9.31 -9.84
CA SER A 90 23.32 -7.94 -9.41
C SER A 90 23.68 -7.88 -7.92
N TRP A 91 24.53 -6.93 -7.54
CA TRP A 91 24.76 -6.58 -6.14
C TRP A 91 23.51 -6.08 -5.40
N LEU A 92 22.45 -5.70 -6.13
CA LEU A 92 21.15 -5.43 -5.53
C LEU A 92 20.53 -6.70 -4.95
N ASN A 93 20.73 -7.88 -5.54
CA ASN A 93 20.16 -9.11 -4.99
C ASN A 93 20.90 -9.54 -3.71
N PRO A 94 20.24 -9.61 -2.53
CA PRO A 94 20.93 -9.90 -1.27
C PRO A 94 21.61 -11.27 -1.25
N ASP A 95 21.03 -12.30 -1.89
CA ASP A 95 21.64 -13.63 -1.96
C ASP A 95 22.87 -13.63 -2.87
N TYR A 96 22.85 -12.86 -3.97
CA TYR A 96 24.03 -12.69 -4.82
C TYR A 96 25.14 -11.97 -4.06
N ALA A 97 24.82 -10.84 -3.41
CA ALA A 97 25.77 -10.05 -2.65
C ALA A 97 26.40 -10.84 -1.48
N TRP A 98 25.58 -11.61 -0.76
CA TRP A 98 26.03 -12.53 0.30
C TRP A 98 27.00 -13.59 -0.22
N LYS A 99 26.72 -14.20 -1.38
CA LYS A 99 27.59 -15.22 -1.97
C LYS A 99 28.89 -14.61 -2.48
N ARG A 100 28.77 -13.51 -3.23
CA ARG A 100 29.91 -12.84 -3.88
C ARG A 100 30.90 -12.33 -2.84
N SER A 101 30.46 -11.74 -1.73
CA SER A 101 31.35 -11.17 -0.70
C SER A 101 32.25 -12.20 0.00
N GLN A 102 31.89 -13.49 -0.06
CA GLN A 102 32.67 -14.59 0.49
C GLN A 102 33.73 -15.14 -0.47
N GLU A 103 33.69 -14.79 -1.76
CA GLU A 103 34.69 -15.25 -2.71
C GLU A 103 36.11 -14.71 -2.39
N GLY A 104 37.14 -15.44 -2.83
CA GLY A 104 38.53 -15.09 -2.58
C GLY A 104 39.08 -15.51 -1.21
N THR A 105 38.26 -16.15 -0.38
CA THR A 105 38.68 -16.75 0.90
C THR A 105 39.35 -18.12 0.68
N LYS A 106 40.52 -18.34 1.31
CA LYS A 106 41.17 -19.66 1.31
C LYS A 106 40.54 -20.52 2.41
N ALA A 107 39.76 -21.52 2.01
CA ALA A 107 39.00 -22.43 2.89
C ALA A 107 39.84 -23.18 3.95
N GLU A 108 41.17 -23.20 3.83
CA GLU A 108 42.07 -24.00 4.68
C GLU A 108 42.53 -23.27 5.95
N THR A 109 42.28 -21.95 6.09
CA THR A 109 42.87 -21.12 7.17
C THR A 109 41.90 -20.25 7.96
N GLN A 110 40.58 -20.35 7.74
CA GLN A 110 39.64 -19.35 8.28
C GLN A 110 38.89 -19.79 9.54
N GLU A 111 38.78 -18.88 10.51
CA GLU A 111 37.78 -19.01 11.57
C GLU A 111 36.37 -18.80 10.98
N PRO A 112 35.37 -19.64 11.32
CA PRO A 112 34.01 -19.54 10.79
C PRO A 112 33.35 -18.16 10.92
N SER A 113 33.79 -17.37 11.92
CA SER A 113 33.31 -16.01 12.20
C SER A 113 33.67 -14.98 11.11
N GLU A 114 34.83 -15.09 10.47
CA GLU A 114 35.26 -14.14 9.45
C GLU A 114 34.45 -14.28 8.14
N GLY A 115 34.13 -15.52 7.75
CA GLY A 115 33.28 -15.77 6.59
C GLY A 115 31.86 -15.24 6.78
N GLU A 116 31.32 -15.41 7.99
CA GLU A 116 30.00 -14.89 8.36
C GLU A 116 29.95 -13.35 8.35
N ASP A 117 31.01 -12.69 8.84
CA ASP A 117 31.08 -11.22 8.83
C ASP A 117 31.18 -10.63 7.42
N ARG A 118 31.99 -11.24 6.55
CA ARG A 118 32.04 -10.88 5.12
C ARG A 118 30.70 -11.05 4.43
N ALA A 119 29.97 -12.10 4.76
CA ALA A 119 28.65 -12.33 4.21
C ALA A 119 27.66 -11.22 4.64
N LYS A 120 27.73 -10.78 5.91
CA LYS A 120 26.97 -9.62 6.41
C LYS A 120 27.35 -8.33 5.69
N LEU A 121 28.63 -8.09 5.41
CA LEU A 121 29.06 -6.94 4.60
C LEU A 121 28.38 -6.94 3.23
N GLY A 122 28.33 -8.09 2.54
CA GLY A 122 27.65 -8.21 1.25
C GLY A 122 26.18 -7.76 1.32
N VAL A 123 25.45 -8.19 2.35
CA VAL A 123 24.05 -7.78 2.58
C VAL A 123 23.91 -6.29 2.86
N LEU A 124 24.80 -5.71 3.68
CA LEU A 124 24.80 -4.26 3.96
C LEU A 124 25.10 -3.42 2.70
N LEU A 125 26.00 -3.89 1.84
CA LEU A 125 26.33 -3.23 0.58
C LEU A 125 25.20 -3.33 -0.45
N SER A 126 24.47 -4.45 -0.46
CA SER A 126 23.23 -4.60 -1.25
C SER A 126 22.18 -3.57 -0.82
N ALA A 127 21.96 -3.38 0.48
CA ALA A 127 21.07 -2.33 1.01
C ALA A 127 21.57 -0.91 0.70
N LEU A 128 22.89 -0.68 0.71
CA LEU A 128 23.48 0.61 0.32
C LEU A 128 23.16 0.93 -1.13
N TYR A 129 23.32 -0.05 -2.00
CA TYR A 129 23.05 0.14 -3.42
C TYR A 129 21.55 0.43 -3.65
N ALA A 130 20.66 -0.28 -2.95
CA ALA A 130 19.23 -0.01 -3.00
C ALA A 130 18.86 1.40 -2.50
N GLU A 131 19.49 1.90 -1.43
CA GLU A 131 19.30 3.27 -0.94
C GLU A 131 19.75 4.29 -2.00
N LEU A 132 20.89 4.08 -2.66
CA LEU A 132 21.45 5.02 -3.65
C LEU A 132 20.57 5.24 -4.89
N TYR A 133 19.61 4.36 -5.18
CA TYR A 133 18.61 4.63 -6.22
C TYR A 133 17.72 5.85 -5.92
N GLY A 134 17.59 6.25 -4.65
CA GLY A 134 16.94 7.50 -4.26
C GLY A 134 17.57 8.75 -4.89
N VAL A 135 18.87 8.70 -5.26
CA VAL A 135 19.56 9.80 -5.95
C VAL A 135 18.86 10.16 -7.26
N LEU A 136 18.36 9.18 -8.03
CA LEU A 136 17.69 9.45 -9.30
C LEU A 136 16.49 10.37 -9.10
N ARG A 137 15.63 10.05 -8.14
CA ARG A 137 14.45 10.87 -7.82
C ARG A 137 14.84 12.28 -7.39
N PHE A 138 15.82 12.42 -6.50
CA PHE A 138 16.26 13.73 -6.03
C PHE A 138 16.92 14.59 -7.12
N LEU A 139 17.50 13.98 -8.17
CA LEU A 139 18.00 14.73 -9.33
C LEU A 139 16.86 15.41 -10.09
N TYR A 140 15.75 14.72 -10.31
CA TYR A 140 14.57 15.31 -10.97
C TYR A 140 13.89 16.36 -10.10
N GLU A 141 13.85 16.16 -8.78
CA GLU A 141 13.28 17.12 -7.81
C GLU A 141 14.23 18.31 -7.51
N GLY A 142 15.49 18.26 -7.96
CA GLY A 142 16.49 19.30 -7.71
C GLY A 142 16.99 19.35 -6.25
N ARG A 143 16.85 18.26 -5.50
CA ARG A 143 17.09 18.20 -4.05
C ARG A 143 18.54 17.85 -3.70
N SER A 144 19.44 18.81 -3.91
CA SER A 144 20.87 18.65 -3.60
C SER A 144 21.15 18.34 -2.11
N GLU A 145 20.27 18.78 -1.22
CA GLU A 145 20.37 18.55 0.24
C GLU A 145 20.19 17.08 0.62
N ASP A 146 19.46 16.31 -0.18
CA ASP A 146 19.26 14.88 0.03
C ASP A 146 20.29 14.04 -0.76
N ILE A 147 20.79 14.54 -1.90
CA ILE A 147 21.82 13.83 -2.70
C ILE A 147 23.17 13.83 -1.98
N ALA A 148 23.63 14.96 -1.45
CA ALA A 148 24.97 15.05 -0.86
C ALA A 148 25.20 14.02 0.28
N PRO A 149 24.28 13.86 1.26
CA PRO A 149 24.39 12.86 2.31
C PRO A 149 24.51 11.42 1.81
N MET A 150 23.79 11.07 0.74
CA MET A 150 23.80 9.72 0.17
C MET A 150 25.16 9.41 -0.48
N LEU A 151 25.71 10.38 -1.23
CA LEU A 151 27.05 10.24 -1.84
C LEU A 151 28.14 10.17 -0.76
N GLU A 152 27.97 10.92 0.33
CA GLU A 152 28.89 10.90 1.46
C GLU A 152 28.84 9.57 2.23
N LEU A 153 27.65 8.99 2.43
CA LEU A 153 27.52 7.64 3.00
C LEU A 153 28.27 6.62 2.13
N PHE A 154 28.09 6.67 0.81
CA PHE A 154 28.80 5.78 -0.11
C PHE A 154 30.32 5.93 0.02
N LEU A 155 30.83 7.16 0.03
CA LEU A 155 32.26 7.43 0.18
C LEU A 155 32.81 7.09 1.56
N GLN A 156 32.03 7.28 2.62
CA GLN A 156 32.40 6.90 3.98
C GLN A 156 32.56 5.38 4.06
N ILE A 157 31.60 4.63 3.52
CA ILE A 157 31.68 3.16 3.48
C ILE A 157 32.84 2.71 2.60
N TYR A 158 33.05 3.30 1.43
CA TYR A 158 34.22 3.03 0.59
C TYR A 158 35.54 3.24 1.34
N GLY A 159 35.66 4.35 2.08
CA GLY A 159 36.84 4.68 2.87
C GLY A 159 37.18 3.67 3.96
N LEU A 160 36.20 2.92 4.48
CA LEU A 160 36.43 1.81 5.41
C LEU A 160 37.17 0.63 4.74
N PHE A 161 37.03 0.46 3.41
CA PHE A 161 37.70 -0.59 2.64
C PHE A 161 39.03 -0.12 2.01
N SER A 162 39.23 1.18 1.79
CA SER A 162 40.45 1.75 1.18
C SER A 162 41.73 1.57 2.02
N GLY A 163 41.67 0.96 3.20
CA GLY A 163 42.86 0.62 3.99
C GLY A 163 43.60 -0.64 3.50
N GLY A 164 43.07 -1.37 2.51
CA GLY A 164 43.56 -2.69 2.11
C GLY A 164 43.08 -3.84 3.01
N GLU A 165 42.41 -3.51 4.11
CA GLU A 165 41.79 -4.44 5.06
C GLU A 165 40.27 -4.44 4.89
N ILE A 166 39.62 -5.54 5.28
CA ILE A 166 38.17 -5.65 5.25
C ILE A 166 37.65 -5.19 6.62
N PRO A 167 36.77 -4.18 6.67
CA PRO A 167 36.23 -3.67 7.93
C PRO A 167 35.31 -4.69 8.59
N ASP A 168 35.05 -4.51 9.89
CA ASP A 168 34.01 -5.28 10.58
C ASP A 168 32.62 -4.82 10.08
N SER A 169 31.68 -5.75 9.88
CA SER A 169 30.32 -5.41 9.44
C SER A 169 29.61 -4.40 10.34
N LYS A 170 29.99 -4.31 11.61
CA LYS A 170 29.53 -3.29 12.54
C LYS A 170 29.94 -1.88 12.12
N GLU A 171 31.12 -1.67 11.57
CA GLU A 171 31.59 -0.32 11.16
C GLU A 171 30.74 0.22 10.01
N VAL A 172 30.41 -0.65 9.04
CA VAL A 172 29.48 -0.30 7.95
C VAL A 172 28.08 -0.03 8.49
N LYS A 173 27.59 -0.86 9.42
CA LYS A 173 26.31 -0.66 10.09
C LYS A 173 26.25 0.66 10.86
N ASP A 174 27.33 1.04 11.54
CA ASP A 174 27.43 2.29 12.29
C ASP A 174 27.39 3.51 11.33
N ALA A 175 28.01 3.42 10.14
CA ALA A 175 27.89 4.45 9.11
C ALA A 175 26.45 4.66 8.64
N PHE A 176 25.72 3.56 8.37
CA PHE A 176 24.28 3.60 8.09
C PHE A 176 23.48 4.23 9.23
N TYR A 177 23.79 3.85 10.48
CA TYR A 177 23.08 4.34 11.64
C TYR A 177 23.17 5.87 11.74
N TRP A 178 24.37 6.44 11.64
CA TRP A 178 24.56 7.88 11.74
C TRP A 178 23.98 8.63 10.54
N TYR A 179 24.10 8.10 9.32
CA TYR A 179 23.37 8.65 8.17
C TYR A 179 21.86 8.70 8.42
N ALA A 180 21.27 7.61 8.87
CA ALA A 180 19.83 7.55 9.11
C ALA A 180 19.41 8.45 10.28
N PHE A 181 20.19 8.46 11.37
CA PHE A 181 19.88 9.18 12.60
C PHE A 181 20.09 10.68 12.48
N ASP A 182 21.23 11.11 11.92
CA ASP A 182 21.62 12.52 11.89
C ASP A 182 20.75 13.36 10.98
N TYR A 183 20.30 12.80 9.86
CA TYR A 183 19.47 13.51 8.87
C TYR A 183 17.97 13.48 9.17
N LEU A 184 17.52 12.94 10.31
CA LEU A 184 16.10 12.97 10.70
C LEU A 184 15.55 14.40 10.85
N ASP A 185 16.40 15.35 11.25
CA ASP A 185 16.06 16.78 11.38
C ASP A 185 15.91 17.49 10.03
N VAL A 186 16.30 16.85 8.94
CA VAL A 186 16.07 17.30 7.55
C VAL A 186 14.93 16.49 6.92
N SER A 187 14.99 15.16 7.00
CA SER A 187 14.07 14.27 6.28
C SER A 187 12.64 14.38 6.78
N VAL A 188 12.45 14.39 8.10
CA VAL A 188 11.11 14.39 8.70
C VAL A 188 10.37 15.71 8.47
N PRO A 189 10.98 16.90 8.66
CA PRO A 189 10.32 18.16 8.34
C PRO A 189 9.94 18.29 6.87
N GLU A 190 10.82 17.89 5.95
CA GLU A 190 10.53 17.97 4.51
C GLU A 190 9.44 16.99 4.10
N ARG A 191 9.48 15.76 4.59
CA ARG A 191 8.40 14.80 4.32
C ARG A 191 7.06 15.28 4.88
N THR A 192 7.07 15.87 6.08
CA THR A 192 5.84 16.45 6.68
C THR A 192 5.33 17.64 5.87
N ARG A 193 6.22 18.44 5.28
CA ARG A 193 5.87 19.56 4.39
C ARG A 193 5.16 19.07 3.14
N GLU A 194 5.72 18.09 2.44
CA GLU A 194 5.15 17.49 1.22
C GLU A 194 3.75 16.90 1.43
N LEU A 195 3.48 16.37 2.63
CA LEU A 195 2.19 15.76 2.95
C LEU A 195 1.10 16.77 3.32
N LEU A 196 1.45 18.01 3.69
CA LEU A 196 0.51 18.98 4.26
C LEU A 196 0.38 20.27 3.46
N ILE A 197 1.40 20.63 2.67
CA ILE A 197 1.49 21.92 2.01
C ILE A 197 1.44 21.70 0.50
N PRO A 198 0.41 22.23 -0.21
CA PRO A 198 0.31 22.11 -1.65
C PRO A 198 1.34 23.01 -2.33
N GLU A 199 1.94 22.49 -3.40
CA GLU A 199 2.75 23.30 -4.31
C GLU A 199 1.85 24.05 -5.30
N PRO A 200 2.24 25.25 -5.76
CA PRO A 200 1.47 25.99 -6.75
C PRO A 200 1.53 25.31 -8.15
N GLY A 201 0.48 25.51 -8.95
CA GLY A 201 0.47 25.13 -10.37
C GLY A 201 0.38 23.62 -10.60
N ILE A 202 -0.81 23.05 -10.44
CA ILE A 202 -1.06 21.61 -10.60
C ILE A 202 -0.65 21.08 -11.98
N GLU A 203 -0.95 21.82 -13.05
CA GLU A 203 -0.54 21.45 -14.42
C GLU A 203 0.98 21.40 -14.58
N THR A 204 1.71 22.30 -13.93
CA THR A 204 3.18 22.31 -13.97
C THR A 204 3.77 21.13 -13.20
N GLN A 205 3.14 20.73 -12.09
CA GLN A 205 3.55 19.55 -11.33
C GLN A 205 3.27 18.24 -12.08
N LEU A 206 2.15 18.18 -12.82
CA LEU A 206 1.75 16.98 -13.55
C LEU A 206 2.48 16.84 -14.90
N PHE A 207 2.59 17.93 -15.66
CA PHE A 207 3.05 17.89 -17.05
C PHE A 207 4.39 18.59 -17.27
N HIS A 208 5.00 19.18 -16.25
CA HIS A 208 6.32 19.83 -16.34
C HIS A 208 6.47 20.80 -17.53
N GLY A 209 5.39 21.51 -17.88
CA GLY A 209 5.34 22.46 -19.00
C GLY A 209 5.34 21.83 -20.40
N PHE A 210 5.12 20.53 -20.52
CA PHE A 210 4.79 19.86 -21.77
C PHE A 210 3.28 19.90 -22.02
N GLU A 211 2.90 19.73 -23.28
CA GLU A 211 1.51 19.40 -23.62
C GLU A 211 1.18 17.98 -23.14
N ARG A 212 -0.07 17.72 -22.78
CA ARG A 212 -0.49 16.42 -22.21
C ARG A 212 -0.25 15.24 -23.17
N GLU A 213 -0.30 15.45 -24.49
CA GLU A 213 -0.03 14.41 -25.49
C GLU A 213 1.47 14.06 -25.62
N ASP A 214 2.36 14.91 -25.10
CA ASP A 214 3.81 14.67 -25.10
C ASP A 214 4.23 13.90 -23.84
N LEU A 215 4.14 12.58 -23.92
CA LEU A 215 4.39 11.66 -22.80
C LEU A 215 5.79 11.73 -22.19
N ARG A 216 6.72 12.51 -22.77
CA ARG A 216 8.04 12.78 -22.16
C ARG A 216 7.92 13.42 -20.77
N TYR A 217 6.81 14.10 -20.46
CA TYR A 217 6.59 14.68 -19.13
C TYR A 217 6.69 13.63 -18.01
N LEU A 218 6.28 12.37 -18.27
CA LEU A 218 6.27 11.30 -17.27
C LEU A 218 7.65 11.05 -16.68
N PHE A 219 8.70 11.14 -17.51
CA PHE A 219 10.08 10.88 -17.10
C PHE A 219 10.64 11.96 -16.16
N PHE A 220 9.99 13.14 -16.06
CA PHE A 220 10.40 14.19 -15.12
C PHE A 220 9.92 13.94 -13.69
N SER A 221 9.11 12.90 -13.47
CA SER A 221 8.71 12.46 -12.13
C SER A 221 9.85 11.89 -11.30
N GLY A 222 10.89 11.36 -11.95
CA GLY A 222 11.94 10.56 -11.32
C GLY A 222 11.53 9.16 -10.90
N ASP A 223 10.31 8.74 -11.26
CA ASP A 223 9.82 7.38 -11.09
C ASP A 223 10.12 6.54 -12.35
N TYR A 224 10.10 5.20 -12.22
CA TYR A 224 10.28 4.32 -13.37
C TYR A 224 9.04 4.33 -14.27
N ILE A 225 9.21 4.63 -15.56
CA ILE A 225 8.13 4.71 -16.54
C ILE A 225 8.12 3.45 -17.41
N SER A 226 7.12 2.59 -17.22
CA SER A 226 6.93 1.37 -18.01
C SER A 226 6.16 1.63 -19.32
N GLU A 227 6.16 0.66 -20.23
CA GLU A 227 5.28 0.71 -21.42
C GLU A 227 3.80 0.82 -21.03
N SER A 228 3.40 0.16 -19.94
CA SER A 228 2.03 0.24 -19.45
C SER A 228 1.69 1.64 -18.94
N THR A 229 2.62 2.30 -18.23
CA THR A 229 2.45 3.70 -17.84
C THR A 229 2.23 4.62 -19.05
N LEU A 230 3.01 4.44 -20.12
CA LEU A 230 2.85 5.20 -21.36
C LEU A 230 1.51 4.90 -22.05
N GLN A 231 1.12 3.62 -22.11
CA GLN A 231 -0.14 3.19 -22.70
C GLN A 231 -1.35 3.73 -21.93
N LEU A 232 -1.29 3.73 -20.59
CA LEU A 232 -2.32 4.29 -19.71
C LEU A 232 -2.47 5.80 -19.95
N ALA A 233 -1.37 6.56 -19.95
CA ALA A 233 -1.41 7.99 -20.23
C ALA A 233 -1.99 8.30 -21.62
N SER A 234 -1.56 7.56 -22.63
CA SER A 234 -2.09 7.70 -24.00
C SER A 234 -3.58 7.36 -24.08
N PHE A 235 -4.03 6.31 -23.38
CA PHE A 235 -5.44 5.92 -23.34
C PHE A 235 -6.27 7.02 -22.67
N LEU A 236 -5.84 7.50 -21.51
CA LEU A 236 -6.53 8.56 -20.80
C LEU A 236 -6.58 9.83 -21.63
N ASN A 237 -5.53 10.21 -22.36
CA ASN A 237 -5.53 11.33 -23.31
C ASN A 237 -6.51 11.17 -24.49
N ALA A 238 -6.86 9.93 -24.85
CA ALA A 238 -7.86 9.64 -25.88
C ALA A 238 -9.28 9.44 -25.32
N LEU A 239 -9.43 9.31 -23.99
CA LEU A 239 -10.72 9.06 -23.35
C LEU A 239 -11.71 10.22 -23.63
N PRO A 240 -12.96 9.93 -24.02
CA PRO A 240 -13.98 10.96 -24.22
C PRO A 240 -14.20 11.78 -22.95
N GLU A 241 -14.40 13.09 -23.12
CA GLU A 241 -14.53 14.04 -22.00
C GLU A 241 -15.66 13.67 -21.03
N GLU A 242 -16.79 13.16 -21.55
CA GLU A 242 -17.91 12.68 -20.72
C GLU A 242 -17.51 11.52 -19.79
N LYS A 243 -16.69 10.59 -20.27
CA LYS A 243 -16.24 9.45 -19.46
C LYS A 243 -15.17 9.87 -18.46
N LEU A 244 -14.26 10.77 -18.85
CA LEU A 244 -13.27 11.36 -17.96
C LEU A 244 -13.95 12.13 -16.81
N GLU A 245 -14.98 12.91 -17.14
CA GLU A 245 -15.79 13.64 -16.16
C GLU A 245 -16.44 12.68 -15.16
N LEU A 246 -17.07 11.62 -15.66
CA LEU A 246 -17.73 10.62 -14.81
C LEU A 246 -16.72 9.94 -13.86
N ALA A 247 -15.56 9.54 -14.38
CA ALA A 247 -14.49 8.93 -13.58
C ALA A 247 -13.99 9.87 -12.47
N ALA A 248 -13.70 11.13 -12.81
CA ALA A 248 -13.22 12.12 -11.85
C ALA A 248 -14.27 12.46 -10.78
N ARG A 249 -15.55 12.53 -11.19
CA ARG A 249 -16.67 12.79 -10.26
C ARG A 249 -16.90 11.64 -9.29
N SER A 250 -16.67 10.38 -9.69
CA SER A 250 -16.78 9.25 -8.77
C SER A 250 -15.90 9.47 -7.52
N LEU A 251 -14.62 9.81 -7.70
CA LEU A 251 -13.72 10.07 -6.57
C LEU A 251 -14.10 11.35 -5.81
N THR A 252 -14.25 12.47 -6.51
CA THR A 252 -14.41 13.79 -5.85
C THR A 252 -15.76 13.98 -5.17
N GLU A 253 -16.84 13.42 -5.71
CA GLU A 253 -18.16 13.43 -5.05
C GLU A 253 -18.24 12.38 -3.94
N GLY A 254 -17.63 11.21 -4.12
CA GLY A 254 -17.48 10.21 -3.03
C GLY A 254 -16.82 10.84 -1.81
N PHE A 255 -15.68 11.52 -2.01
CA PHE A 255 -14.98 12.23 -0.94
C PHE A 255 -15.83 13.28 -0.22
N ALA A 256 -16.60 14.09 -0.97
CA ALA A 256 -17.48 15.08 -0.37
C ALA A 256 -18.67 14.44 0.38
N GLU A 257 -19.20 13.34 -0.14
CA GLU A 257 -20.27 12.55 0.48
C GLU A 257 -19.79 11.88 1.78
N GLY A 258 -18.55 11.38 1.83
CA GLY A 258 -17.93 10.82 3.04
C GLY A 258 -17.98 11.81 4.21
N PHE A 259 -17.58 13.07 3.98
CA PHE A 259 -17.74 14.13 4.99
C PHE A 259 -19.20 14.30 5.43
N ARG A 260 -20.15 14.30 4.47
CA ARG A 260 -21.57 14.51 4.76
C ARG A 260 -22.18 13.37 5.58
N VAL A 261 -21.88 12.11 5.24
CA VAL A 261 -22.42 10.92 5.89
C VAL A 261 -21.85 10.77 7.31
N MET A 262 -20.57 11.06 7.49
CA MET A 262 -19.92 11.02 8.80
C MET A 262 -20.23 12.25 9.68
N GLY A 263 -21.04 13.20 9.19
CA GLY A 263 -21.39 14.42 9.93
C GLY A 263 -20.22 15.40 10.11
N ARG A 264 -19.17 15.27 9.29
CA ARG A 264 -17.94 16.07 9.34
C ARG A 264 -18.07 17.34 8.49
N ASN A 265 -17.34 18.40 8.85
CA ASN A 265 -17.44 19.69 8.17
C ASN A 265 -16.31 19.92 7.15
N LEU A 266 -16.61 19.74 5.86
CA LEU A 266 -15.66 19.98 4.78
C LEU A 266 -15.28 21.47 4.63
N SER A 267 -16.17 22.41 4.96
CA SER A 267 -15.95 23.85 4.69
C SER A 267 -14.79 24.46 5.50
N GLY A 268 -14.42 23.83 6.61
CA GLY A 268 -13.27 24.21 7.43
C GLY A 268 -11.92 23.82 6.81
N LYS A 269 -11.92 22.83 5.90
CA LYS A 269 -10.71 22.31 5.26
C LYS A 269 -10.32 23.15 4.05
N LYS A 270 -9.05 23.02 3.62
CA LYS A 270 -8.42 23.76 2.52
C LYS A 270 -7.61 22.89 1.57
N THR A 271 -7.14 21.74 2.02
CA THR A 271 -6.26 20.89 1.20
C THR A 271 -6.74 19.44 1.18
N VAL A 272 -6.49 18.75 0.08
CA VAL A 272 -6.77 17.32 -0.11
C VAL A 272 -5.55 16.70 -0.82
N ALA A 273 -5.13 15.50 -0.42
CA ALA A 273 -4.03 14.82 -1.08
C ALA A 273 -4.53 13.79 -2.09
N ILE A 274 -4.17 13.91 -3.37
CA ILE A 274 -4.45 12.86 -4.37
C ILE A 274 -3.23 11.95 -4.47
N ARG A 275 -3.39 10.66 -4.18
CA ARG A 275 -2.36 9.63 -4.36
C ARG A 275 -2.69 8.81 -5.60
N PHE A 276 -1.82 8.78 -6.59
CA PHE A 276 -2.12 8.19 -7.89
C PHE A 276 -0.88 7.59 -8.56
N LEU A 277 -1.13 6.56 -9.38
CA LEU A 277 -0.11 5.90 -10.20
C LEU A 277 0.25 6.78 -11.41
N ARG A 278 1.55 6.88 -11.76
CA ARG A 278 1.98 7.54 -13.00
C ARG A 278 1.20 7.02 -14.21
N GLY A 279 0.84 7.95 -15.09
CA GLY A 279 -0.03 7.70 -16.24
C GLY A 279 -1.46 8.20 -16.03
N PHE A 280 -1.92 8.42 -14.79
CA PHE A 280 -3.24 8.99 -14.49
C PHE A 280 -3.31 10.53 -14.54
N GLU A 281 -2.27 11.23 -14.99
CA GLU A 281 -2.16 12.70 -14.84
C GLU A 281 -3.34 13.46 -15.47
N ARG A 282 -3.88 13.01 -16.61
CA ARG A 282 -5.07 13.64 -17.21
C ARG A 282 -6.30 13.52 -16.32
N LEU A 283 -6.51 12.37 -15.68
CA LEU A 283 -7.63 12.15 -14.77
C LEU A 283 -7.44 12.98 -13.49
N VAL A 284 -6.24 12.97 -12.92
CA VAL A 284 -5.86 13.73 -11.71
C VAL A 284 -6.00 15.24 -11.93
N LEU A 285 -5.66 15.75 -13.12
CA LEU A 285 -5.89 17.15 -13.45
C LEU A 285 -7.39 17.48 -13.34
N ARG A 286 -8.26 16.62 -13.88
CA ARG A 286 -9.71 16.84 -13.83
C ARG A 286 -10.25 16.74 -12.39
N GLU A 287 -9.76 15.79 -11.61
CA GLU A 287 -10.10 15.67 -10.19
C GLU A 287 -9.65 16.91 -9.38
N ALA A 288 -8.47 17.46 -9.68
CA ALA A 288 -7.98 18.67 -9.05
C ALA A 288 -8.84 19.90 -9.35
N GLU A 289 -9.35 20.03 -10.58
CA GLU A 289 -10.32 21.06 -10.94
C GLU A 289 -11.62 20.92 -10.14
N LEU A 290 -12.16 19.71 -10.04
CA LEU A 290 -13.38 19.42 -9.26
C LEU A 290 -13.19 19.67 -7.76
N PHE A 291 -12.02 19.35 -7.20
CA PHE A 291 -11.70 19.71 -5.81
C PHE A 291 -11.56 21.22 -5.63
N ALA A 292 -11.01 21.95 -6.62
CA ALA A 292 -10.94 23.40 -6.58
C ALA A 292 -12.33 24.05 -6.57
N GLU A 293 -13.32 23.49 -7.28
CA GLU A 293 -14.73 23.92 -7.19
C GLU A 293 -15.30 23.76 -5.76
N LYS A 294 -14.83 22.76 -5.02
CA LYS A 294 -15.13 22.52 -3.60
C LYS A 294 -14.24 23.35 -2.65
N LYS A 295 -13.42 24.26 -3.19
CA LYS A 295 -12.48 25.14 -2.45
C LYS A 295 -11.35 24.40 -1.74
N LEU A 296 -10.93 23.26 -2.28
CA LEU A 296 -9.77 22.50 -1.82
C LEU A 296 -8.63 22.63 -2.82
N GLN A 297 -7.42 22.86 -2.32
CA GLN A 297 -6.19 22.77 -3.08
C GLN A 297 -5.63 21.35 -3.01
N VAL A 298 -5.15 20.84 -4.15
CA VAL A 298 -4.59 19.49 -4.23
C VAL A 298 -3.12 19.49 -3.81
N ILE A 299 -2.77 18.51 -2.97
CA ILE A 299 -1.42 18.08 -2.65
C ILE A 299 -1.14 16.81 -3.46
N LEU A 300 -0.01 16.75 -4.16
CA LEU A 300 0.46 15.55 -4.86
C LEU A 300 1.66 14.97 -4.12
N PRO A 301 1.46 14.13 -3.08
CA PRO A 301 2.57 13.59 -2.31
C PRO A 301 3.41 12.63 -3.15
N GLY A 302 4.73 12.82 -3.11
CA GLY A 302 5.71 11.94 -3.76
C GLY A 302 5.99 10.63 -3.01
N ALA A 303 6.72 9.73 -3.67
CA ALA A 303 7.16 8.45 -3.11
C ALA A 303 8.22 8.68 -2.04
N ALA A 304 8.30 7.77 -1.07
CA ALA A 304 9.36 7.84 -0.07
C ALA A 304 10.68 7.34 -0.67
N ALA A 305 11.58 8.27 -1.02
CA ALA A 305 12.85 7.96 -1.67
C ALA A 305 13.85 7.24 -0.75
N ARG A 306 13.97 7.68 0.51
CA ARG A 306 14.94 7.14 1.48
C ARG A 306 14.38 6.02 2.33
N LEU A 307 15.26 5.12 2.77
CA LEU A 307 14.97 4.09 3.77
C LEU A 307 14.38 4.66 5.07
N THR A 308 14.78 5.86 5.48
CA THR A 308 14.23 6.51 6.69
C THR A 308 12.81 7.03 6.50
N ASP A 309 12.38 7.32 5.27
CA ASP A 309 11.06 7.91 5.00
C ASP A 309 10.02 6.83 4.66
N ARG A 310 10.46 5.63 4.27
CA ARG A 310 9.61 4.47 3.97
C ARG A 310 9.05 3.83 5.23
N ILE A 311 7.86 3.24 5.12
CA ILE A 311 7.29 2.39 6.17
C ILE A 311 7.76 0.94 5.90
N PRO A 312 8.57 0.33 6.79
CA PRO A 312 9.07 -1.02 6.56
C PRO A 312 7.96 -2.03 6.33
N GLY A 313 8.11 -2.89 5.32
CA GLY A 313 7.13 -3.92 4.96
C GLY A 313 5.89 -3.43 4.20
N ARG A 314 5.66 -2.12 4.06
CA ARG A 314 4.67 -1.57 3.12
C ARG A 314 5.38 -1.10 1.86
N GLY A 315 5.09 -1.74 0.73
CA GLY A 315 5.58 -1.28 -0.58
C GLY A 315 4.96 0.06 -0.99
N ASP A 316 5.68 0.86 -1.79
CA ASP A 316 5.21 2.13 -2.35
C ASP A 316 4.54 1.91 -3.72
N ARG A 317 3.62 0.94 -3.78
CA ARG A 317 2.97 0.55 -5.04
C ARG A 317 2.09 1.65 -5.62
N GLN A 318 1.77 2.69 -4.84
CA GLN A 318 0.73 3.66 -5.20
C GLN A 318 1.17 4.69 -6.26
N LEU A 319 2.47 4.81 -6.57
CA LEU A 319 2.97 5.92 -7.37
C LEU A 319 3.57 5.52 -8.72
N SER A 320 4.19 4.34 -8.84
CA SER A 320 4.68 3.84 -10.13
C SER A 320 4.64 2.31 -10.20
N LEU A 321 4.54 1.79 -11.42
CA LEU A 321 4.64 0.35 -11.66
C LEU A 321 6.07 -0.10 -11.43
N SER A 322 6.24 -1.12 -10.58
CA SER A 322 7.55 -1.62 -10.20
C SER A 322 8.32 -2.15 -11.42
N PRO A 323 9.57 -1.73 -11.65
CA PRO A 323 10.43 -2.39 -12.63
C PRO A 323 10.80 -3.82 -12.21
N ASN A 324 10.76 -4.12 -10.91
CA ASN A 324 11.06 -5.44 -10.36
C ASN A 324 10.46 -5.63 -8.95
N ARG A 325 9.32 -6.32 -8.86
CA ARG A 325 8.63 -6.61 -7.59
C ARG A 325 9.45 -7.52 -6.65
N GLN A 326 10.38 -8.33 -7.19
CA GLN A 326 11.28 -9.13 -6.38
C GLN A 326 12.30 -8.24 -5.65
N PHE A 327 12.82 -7.20 -6.30
CA PHE A 327 13.69 -6.20 -5.66
C PHE A 327 12.96 -5.49 -4.50
N GLU A 328 11.75 -5.00 -4.73
CA GLU A 328 10.96 -4.36 -3.66
C GLU A 328 10.70 -5.32 -2.49
N TYR A 329 10.38 -6.58 -2.78
CA TYR A 329 10.20 -7.59 -1.76
C TYR A 329 11.49 -7.81 -0.97
N ASP A 330 12.62 -8.02 -1.63
CA ASP A 330 13.90 -8.34 -0.99
C ASP A 330 14.42 -7.21 -0.07
N HIS A 331 14.16 -5.95 -0.41
CA HIS A 331 14.65 -4.77 0.31
C HIS A 331 13.64 -4.13 1.28
N ARG A 332 12.43 -4.70 1.43
CA ARG A 332 11.34 -4.11 2.23
C ARG A 332 11.66 -3.91 3.72
N PHE A 333 12.73 -4.52 4.21
CA PHE A 333 13.13 -4.50 5.63
C PHE A 333 14.55 -3.99 5.87
N ASP A 334 15.18 -3.32 4.90
CA ASP A 334 16.55 -2.81 5.02
C ASP A 334 16.73 -1.80 6.17
N ALA A 335 15.65 -1.11 6.58
CA ALA A 335 15.67 -0.25 7.76
C ALA A 335 16.06 -0.99 9.06
N ALA A 336 15.99 -2.33 9.09
CA ALA A 336 16.49 -3.15 10.21
C ALA A 336 17.99 -2.94 10.52
N ILE A 337 18.76 -2.37 9.59
CA ILE A 337 20.17 -2.01 9.79
C ILE A 337 20.33 -1.03 10.95
N PHE A 338 19.50 0.01 11.03
CA PHE A 338 19.66 1.09 12.00
C PHE A 338 18.52 1.21 13.02
N TRP A 339 17.45 0.42 12.88
CA TRP A 339 16.28 0.58 13.74
C TRP A 339 16.55 0.18 15.20
N ASP A 340 16.61 1.17 16.09
CA ASP A 340 16.71 0.98 17.52
C ASP A 340 15.85 1.97 18.31
N LYS A 341 15.96 1.95 19.65
CA LYS A 341 15.15 2.81 20.53
C LYS A 341 15.51 4.30 20.33
N ALA A 342 16.79 4.63 20.21
CA ALA A 342 17.21 6.02 20.09
C ALA A 342 16.75 6.62 18.75
N PHE A 343 16.87 5.87 17.65
CA PHE A 343 16.31 6.26 16.36
C PHE A 343 14.79 6.48 16.45
N THR A 344 14.06 5.55 17.07
CA THR A 344 12.61 5.65 17.25
C THR A 344 12.22 6.93 18.03
N ASP A 345 12.88 7.18 19.17
CA ASP A 345 12.58 8.34 20.00
C ASP A 345 12.94 9.67 19.32
N ARG A 346 14.06 9.73 18.57
CA ARG A 346 14.42 10.93 17.80
C ARG A 346 13.42 11.18 16.68
N ARG A 347 13.07 10.16 15.89
CA ARG A 347 12.07 10.28 14.80
C ARG A 347 10.74 10.82 15.33
N HIS A 348 10.26 10.31 16.48
CA HIS A 348 9.05 10.84 17.12
C HIS A 348 9.18 12.32 17.48
N THR A 349 10.32 12.71 18.07
CA THR A 349 10.60 14.10 18.46
C THR A 349 10.59 15.03 17.25
N GLU A 350 11.28 14.67 16.17
CA GLU A 350 11.32 15.47 14.93
C GLU A 350 9.95 15.55 14.26
N LEU A 351 9.18 14.45 14.27
CA LEU A 351 7.83 14.42 13.69
C LEU A 351 6.87 15.32 14.48
N GLN A 352 6.93 15.26 15.81
CA GLN A 352 6.14 16.13 16.68
C GLN A 352 6.47 17.60 16.44
N ALA A 353 7.77 17.96 16.36
CA ALA A 353 8.21 19.32 16.08
C ALA A 353 7.76 19.79 14.69
N SER A 354 7.82 18.90 13.69
CA SER A 354 7.42 19.18 12.31
C SER A 354 5.93 19.48 12.18
N TYR A 355 5.08 18.70 12.87
CA TYR A 355 3.64 18.97 12.94
C TYR A 355 3.34 20.26 13.71
N GLU A 356 4.03 20.52 14.84
CA GLU A 356 3.83 21.76 15.59
C GLU A 356 4.14 23.00 14.74
N ALA A 357 5.25 22.96 13.98
CA ALA A 357 5.62 24.02 13.05
C ALA A 357 4.61 24.22 11.90
N ARG A 358 3.80 23.20 11.60
CA ARG A 358 2.81 23.17 10.50
C ARG A 358 1.38 22.97 11.00
N ARG A 359 1.11 23.32 12.27
CA ARG A 359 -0.17 23.05 12.94
C ARG A 359 -1.38 23.60 12.17
N GLU A 360 -1.26 24.79 11.58
CA GLU A 360 -2.33 25.37 10.77
C GLU A 360 -2.60 24.54 9.51
N ALA A 361 -1.56 24.19 8.75
CA ALA A 361 -1.69 23.37 7.54
C ALA A 361 -2.29 21.99 7.85
N ALA A 362 -1.83 21.35 8.93
CA ALA A 362 -2.39 20.08 9.41
C ALA A 362 -3.89 20.21 9.73
N SER A 363 -4.30 21.23 10.47
CA SER A 363 -5.73 21.42 10.80
C SER A 363 -6.62 21.66 9.57
N GLN A 364 -6.05 22.21 8.50
CA GLN A 364 -6.74 22.50 7.24
C GLN A 364 -6.77 21.32 6.27
N TYR A 365 -6.05 20.24 6.56
CA TYR A 365 -6.01 19.04 5.75
C TYR A 365 -7.34 18.28 5.83
N ALA A 366 -7.93 17.96 4.68
CA ALA A 366 -9.17 17.22 4.58
C ALA A 366 -8.96 15.70 4.65
N GLY A 367 -7.78 15.22 4.27
CA GLY A 367 -7.47 13.80 4.16
C GLY A 367 -7.10 13.36 2.73
N PRO A 368 -6.80 12.06 2.54
CA PRO A 368 -6.35 11.53 1.26
C PRO A 368 -7.50 11.05 0.36
N ALA A 369 -7.40 11.35 -0.92
CA ALA A 369 -8.14 10.73 -2.01
C ALA A 369 -7.18 9.77 -2.75
N VAL A 370 -7.39 8.47 -2.59
CA VAL A 370 -6.45 7.42 -3.00
C VAL A 370 -6.96 6.72 -4.25
N MET A 371 -6.16 6.74 -5.31
CA MET A 371 -6.37 5.96 -6.52
C MET A 371 -5.49 4.71 -6.45
N GLU A 372 -6.10 3.58 -6.11
CA GLU A 372 -5.49 2.27 -6.28
C GLU A 372 -5.57 1.82 -7.74
N TYR A 373 -4.84 0.76 -8.05
CA TYR A 373 -4.80 0.21 -9.39
C TYR A 373 -4.74 -1.32 -9.36
N PHE A 374 -5.15 -1.95 -10.46
CA PHE A 374 -5.26 -3.41 -10.54
C PHE A 374 -5.07 -3.94 -11.96
N GLY A 375 -4.82 -5.24 -12.12
CA GLY A 375 -4.59 -5.86 -13.44
C GLY A 375 -3.21 -6.46 -13.67
N GLU A 376 -2.24 -6.11 -12.82
CA GLU A 376 -0.91 -6.75 -12.82
C GLU A 376 -1.01 -8.28 -12.68
N ASP A 377 0.01 -8.97 -13.18
CA ASP A 377 0.10 -10.41 -12.97
C ASP A 377 0.34 -10.76 -11.49
N ALA A 378 -0.13 -11.95 -11.12
CA ALA A 378 0.09 -12.51 -9.80
C ALA A 378 1.60 -12.62 -9.53
N PHE A 379 2.03 -12.21 -8.34
CA PHE A 379 3.42 -12.25 -7.93
C PHE A 379 3.62 -13.28 -6.82
N PHE A 380 4.59 -14.14 -7.05
CA PHE A 380 5.00 -15.17 -6.12
C PHE A 380 6.46 -14.88 -5.75
N PRO A 381 6.71 -14.15 -4.65
CA PRO A 381 8.07 -13.80 -4.28
C PRO A 381 8.90 -15.06 -4.02
N THR A 382 10.14 -15.07 -4.52
CA THR A 382 11.14 -16.05 -4.09
C THR A 382 11.75 -15.58 -2.79
N VAL A 383 11.76 -16.42 -1.76
CA VAL A 383 12.38 -16.08 -0.47
C VAL A 383 13.91 -16.12 -0.62
N LYS A 384 14.55 -14.95 -0.56
CA LYS A 384 16.01 -14.83 -0.45
C LYS A 384 16.42 -14.98 1.02
N GLN A 385 17.39 -15.87 1.30
CA GLN A 385 17.80 -16.18 2.67
C GLN A 385 18.61 -15.06 3.31
N ALA A 386 19.34 -14.30 2.48
CA ALA A 386 20.17 -13.19 2.92
C ALA A 386 19.40 -11.86 3.07
N ALA A 387 18.13 -11.79 2.65
CA ALA A 387 17.31 -10.60 2.81
C ALA A 387 17.13 -10.24 4.30
N LEU A 388 17.20 -8.95 4.60
CA LEU A 388 17.09 -8.46 5.98
C LEU A 388 15.68 -8.67 6.54
N SER A 389 15.60 -8.84 7.86
CA SER A 389 14.33 -8.95 8.58
C SER A 389 14.44 -8.29 9.95
N PHE A 390 13.30 -7.81 10.46
CA PHE A 390 13.25 -7.21 11.78
C PHE A 390 13.32 -8.28 12.88
N SER A 391 14.26 -8.11 13.80
CA SER A 391 14.28 -8.92 15.04
C SER A 391 13.00 -8.68 15.87
N PRO A 392 12.60 -9.59 16.78
CA PRO A 392 11.43 -9.40 17.64
C PRO A 392 11.47 -8.08 18.44
N ARG A 393 12.67 -7.64 18.86
CA ARG A 393 12.85 -6.34 19.54
C ARG A 393 12.57 -5.17 18.61
N GLN A 394 13.08 -5.22 17.37
CA GLN A 394 12.86 -4.14 16.41
C GLN A 394 11.40 -4.09 15.94
N ARG A 395 10.73 -5.24 15.79
CA ARG A 395 9.28 -5.27 15.52
C ARG A 395 8.47 -4.55 16.58
N LYS A 396 8.78 -4.78 17.87
CA LYS A 396 8.14 -4.04 18.98
C LYS A 396 8.37 -2.52 18.89
N LEU A 397 9.58 -2.11 18.50
CA LEU A 397 9.90 -0.68 18.32
C LEU A 397 9.20 -0.07 17.12
N LEU A 398 9.11 -0.80 16.00
CA LEU A 398 8.38 -0.37 14.82
C LEU A 398 6.89 -0.20 15.13
N ASN A 399 6.27 -1.18 15.80
CA ASN A 399 4.87 -1.09 16.21
C ASN A 399 4.64 0.12 17.12
N ARG A 400 5.51 0.33 18.13
CA ARG A 400 5.46 1.53 18.98
C ARG A 400 5.54 2.81 18.14
N CYS A 401 6.47 2.88 17.18
CA CYS A 401 6.62 4.04 16.30
C CYS A 401 5.34 4.31 15.49
N MET A 402 4.69 3.27 14.97
CA MET A 402 3.44 3.39 14.21
C MET A 402 2.29 3.88 15.10
N THR A 403 2.15 3.34 16.31
CA THR A 403 1.16 3.80 17.30
C THR A 403 1.38 5.28 17.66
N GLU A 404 2.60 5.65 18.04
CA GLU A 404 2.94 7.03 18.42
C GLU A 404 2.76 8.01 17.24
N GLN A 405 3.02 7.57 15.99
CA GLN A 405 2.74 8.36 14.80
C GLN A 405 1.23 8.54 14.56
N GLY A 406 0.42 7.50 14.82
CA GLY A 406 -1.04 7.57 14.80
C GLY A 406 -1.58 8.59 15.81
N GLU A 407 -1.07 8.57 17.05
CA GLU A 407 -1.44 9.54 18.09
C GLU A 407 -1.08 10.99 17.72
N LEU A 408 0.08 11.21 17.09
CA LEU A 408 0.44 12.53 16.57
C LEU A 408 -0.51 12.95 15.44
N THR A 409 -0.80 12.04 14.52
CA THR A 409 -1.74 12.30 13.42
C THR A 409 -3.10 12.71 13.96
N GLU A 410 -3.66 11.95 14.90
CA GLU A 410 -4.94 12.28 15.54
C GLU A 410 -4.91 13.63 16.27
N ARG A 411 -3.80 13.97 16.93
CA ARG A 411 -3.66 15.26 17.63
C ARG A 411 -3.72 16.47 16.69
N TYR A 412 -3.11 16.38 15.50
CA TYR A 412 -2.97 17.51 14.58
C TYR A 412 -3.96 17.48 13.41
N MET A 413 -4.47 16.30 13.08
CA MET A 413 -5.42 16.00 12.00
C MET A 413 -6.48 15.02 12.54
N PRO A 414 -7.38 15.48 13.43
CA PRO A 414 -8.34 14.61 14.09
C PRO A 414 -9.18 13.80 13.09
N GLY A 415 -9.34 12.50 13.35
CA GLY A 415 -10.10 11.59 12.50
C GLY A 415 -11.56 12.04 12.35
N ASP A 416 -12.14 12.62 13.41
CA ASP A 416 -13.50 13.17 13.41
C ASP A 416 -13.67 14.46 12.60
N GLU A 417 -12.58 15.07 12.11
CA GLU A 417 -12.60 16.23 11.23
C GLU A 417 -12.11 15.95 9.80
N THR A 418 -11.46 14.81 9.55
CA THR A 418 -10.89 14.46 8.24
C THR A 418 -11.75 13.38 7.55
N SER A 419 -11.47 13.02 6.31
CA SER A 419 -12.08 11.87 5.62
C SER A 419 -11.07 11.30 4.64
N PHE A 420 -11.26 10.05 4.22
CA PHE A 420 -10.56 9.52 3.06
C PHE A 420 -11.56 9.01 2.03
N SER A 421 -11.09 8.85 0.80
CA SER A 421 -11.76 8.01 -0.18
C SER A 421 -10.76 7.15 -0.93
N MET A 422 -11.17 5.96 -1.30
CA MET A 422 -10.36 5.03 -2.09
C MET A 422 -11.15 4.54 -3.31
N ILE A 423 -10.52 4.56 -4.48
CA ILE A 423 -11.08 4.10 -5.75
C ILE A 423 -10.01 3.31 -6.50
N ALA A 424 -10.39 2.28 -7.26
CA ALA A 424 -9.44 1.48 -8.03
C ALA A 424 -9.69 1.53 -9.54
N TRP A 425 -8.60 1.52 -10.32
CA TRP A 425 -8.61 1.57 -11.78
C TRP A 425 -7.75 0.45 -12.40
N PRO A 426 -8.17 -0.16 -13.52
CA PRO A 426 -7.33 -1.16 -14.17
C PRO A 426 -6.11 -0.49 -14.80
N VAL A 427 -5.02 -1.23 -14.94
CA VAL A 427 -3.83 -0.88 -15.74
C VAL A 427 -3.72 -1.79 -16.97
N PRO A 428 -3.02 -1.36 -18.03
CA PRO A 428 -2.87 -2.15 -19.26
C PRO A 428 -2.37 -3.60 -19.11
N GLU A 429 -1.67 -3.95 -18.02
CA GLU A 429 -1.27 -5.34 -17.69
C GLU A 429 -2.46 -6.30 -17.58
N ILE A 430 -3.68 -5.79 -17.40
CA ILE A 430 -4.90 -6.62 -17.38
C ILE A 430 -5.16 -7.31 -18.72
N GLY A 431 -4.52 -6.84 -19.80
CA GLY A 431 -4.52 -7.48 -21.11
C GLY A 431 -5.19 -6.66 -22.21
N PRO A 432 -5.39 -7.24 -23.41
CA PRO A 432 -5.79 -6.49 -24.60
C PRO A 432 -7.20 -5.88 -24.51
N GLN A 433 -8.05 -6.36 -23.59
CA GLN A 433 -9.38 -5.80 -23.33
C GLN A 433 -9.33 -4.58 -22.40
N PHE A 434 -8.15 -4.11 -21.99
CA PHE A 434 -7.94 -2.98 -21.10
C PHE A 434 -8.85 -1.77 -21.38
N PRO A 435 -8.99 -1.25 -22.62
CA PRO A 435 -9.87 -0.11 -22.88
C PRO A 435 -11.32 -0.35 -22.46
N GLN A 436 -11.87 -1.53 -22.77
CA GLN A 436 -13.25 -1.88 -22.42
C GLN A 436 -13.38 -2.12 -20.91
N ILE A 437 -12.41 -2.82 -20.30
CA ILE A 437 -12.38 -3.07 -18.87
C ILE A 437 -12.33 -1.75 -18.08
N PHE A 438 -11.57 -0.76 -18.56
CA PHE A 438 -11.50 0.57 -17.96
C PHE A 438 -12.86 1.27 -18.01
N GLU A 439 -13.52 1.27 -19.16
CA GLU A 439 -14.84 1.89 -19.32
C GLU A 439 -15.91 1.21 -18.45
N ASP A 440 -15.95 -0.13 -18.42
CA ASP A 440 -16.85 -0.88 -17.53
C ASP A 440 -16.50 -0.60 -16.04
N THR A 441 -15.22 -0.37 -15.71
CA THR A 441 -14.82 0.03 -14.35
C THR A 441 -15.37 1.42 -13.99
N ILE A 442 -15.46 2.36 -14.93
CA ILE A 442 -16.13 3.66 -14.71
C ILE A 442 -17.60 3.41 -14.32
N GLU A 443 -18.31 2.51 -15.00
CA GLU A 443 -19.70 2.18 -14.68
C GLU A 443 -19.84 1.56 -13.28
N ILE A 444 -18.94 0.63 -12.92
CA ILE A 444 -18.90 0.03 -11.57
C ILE A 444 -18.65 1.10 -10.50
N ASN A 445 -17.68 1.99 -10.70
CA ASN A 445 -17.32 3.05 -9.76
C ASN A 445 -18.33 4.21 -9.72
N SER A 446 -19.23 4.33 -10.70
CA SER A 446 -20.25 5.39 -10.79
C SER A 446 -21.67 4.88 -10.55
N GLY A 447 -21.82 3.66 -10.02
CA GLY A 447 -23.11 3.01 -9.77
C GLY A 447 -24.09 3.83 -8.91
N ASP A 448 -25.39 3.50 -9.00
CA ASP A 448 -26.45 4.24 -8.30
C ASP A 448 -26.45 3.96 -6.79
N ASN A 449 -25.77 4.83 -6.04
CA ASN A 449 -25.72 4.81 -4.58
C ASN A 449 -27.10 4.80 -3.92
N ARG A 450 -28.12 5.47 -4.48
CA ARG A 450 -29.46 5.50 -3.85
C ARG A 450 -30.14 4.15 -3.96
N ARG A 451 -30.01 3.50 -5.12
CA ARG A 451 -30.50 2.13 -5.34
C ARG A 451 -29.77 1.15 -4.43
N CYS A 452 -28.44 1.26 -4.34
CA CYS A 452 -27.62 0.41 -3.47
C CYS A 452 -28.07 0.52 -2.00
N LYS A 453 -28.17 1.75 -1.46
CA LYS A 453 -28.64 2.03 -0.09
C LYS A 453 -30.01 1.38 0.20
N ALA A 454 -30.94 1.46 -0.74
CA ALA A 454 -32.30 0.92 -0.57
C ALA A 454 -32.35 -0.61 -0.55
N LEU A 455 -31.49 -1.30 -1.32
CA LEU A 455 -31.39 -2.76 -1.31
C LEU A 455 -30.68 -3.25 -0.05
N GLN A 456 -29.57 -2.62 0.31
CA GLN A 456 -28.83 -2.91 1.54
C GLN A 456 -29.71 -2.76 2.80
N GLN A 457 -30.56 -1.73 2.86
CA GLN A 457 -31.46 -1.53 4.00
C GLN A 457 -32.40 -2.73 4.22
N LYS A 458 -32.87 -3.39 3.16
CA LYS A 458 -33.73 -4.58 3.31
C LYS A 458 -32.98 -5.74 3.97
N LEU A 459 -31.68 -5.89 3.72
CA LEU A 459 -30.84 -6.86 4.42
C LEU A 459 -30.68 -6.48 5.89
N ILE A 460 -30.34 -5.21 6.14
CA ILE A 460 -30.14 -4.66 7.50
C ILE A 460 -31.40 -4.85 8.34
N ASP A 461 -32.59 -4.57 7.81
CA ASP A 461 -33.87 -4.72 8.52
C ASP A 461 -34.10 -6.16 9.03
N VAL A 462 -33.58 -7.18 8.34
CA VAL A 462 -33.65 -8.58 8.78
C VAL A 462 -32.52 -8.90 9.76
N LEU A 463 -31.31 -8.42 9.48
CA LEU A 463 -30.11 -8.63 10.30
C LEU A 463 -30.22 -7.96 11.68
N ASP A 464 -30.88 -6.80 11.77
CA ASP A 464 -31.14 -6.10 13.04
C ASP A 464 -32.02 -6.89 14.00
N ARG A 465 -32.73 -7.91 13.50
CA ARG A 465 -33.65 -8.74 14.29
C ARG A 465 -33.08 -10.10 14.68
N CYS A 466 -31.98 -10.54 14.06
CA CYS A 466 -31.43 -11.87 14.33
C CYS A 466 -30.52 -11.89 15.56
N ASP A 467 -30.21 -13.08 16.07
CA ASP A 467 -29.24 -13.31 17.16
C ASP A 467 -27.84 -13.57 16.60
N HIS A 468 -27.76 -14.36 15.53
CA HIS A 468 -26.52 -14.71 14.86
C HIS A 468 -26.78 -15.01 13.38
N VAL A 469 -25.69 -15.09 12.61
CA VAL A 469 -25.69 -15.56 11.22
C VAL A 469 -25.00 -16.92 11.15
N GLU A 470 -25.52 -17.82 10.32
CA GLU A 470 -24.84 -19.05 9.91
C GLU A 470 -24.40 -18.94 8.45
N VAL A 471 -23.13 -19.26 8.16
CA VAL A 471 -22.57 -19.31 6.81
C VAL A 471 -22.10 -20.73 6.53
N ARG A 472 -22.54 -21.32 5.42
CA ARG A 472 -22.12 -22.67 5.00
C ARG A 472 -21.65 -22.68 3.56
N GLY A 473 -20.50 -23.30 3.33
CA GLY A 473 -19.94 -23.53 2.02
C GLY A 473 -20.63 -24.66 1.25
N GLN A 474 -20.37 -24.73 -0.04
CA GLN A 474 -20.78 -25.80 -0.95
C GLN A 474 -19.67 -26.13 -1.95
N ASN A 475 -19.89 -27.10 -2.84
CA ASN A 475 -18.96 -27.41 -3.95
C ASN A 475 -17.51 -27.71 -3.50
N GLY A 476 -17.35 -28.39 -2.37
CA GLY A 476 -16.03 -28.69 -1.79
C GLY A 476 -15.49 -27.62 -0.85
N ASN A 477 -16.13 -26.45 -0.78
CA ASN A 477 -15.89 -25.48 0.27
C ASN A 477 -16.41 -26.00 1.61
N GLU A 478 -15.58 -25.89 2.66
CA GLU A 478 -15.83 -26.47 3.99
C GLU A 478 -16.30 -25.43 5.00
N THR A 479 -16.62 -24.21 4.55
CA THR A 479 -17.05 -23.11 5.43
C THR A 479 -18.25 -23.56 6.25
N ASN A 480 -18.17 -23.34 7.56
CA ASN A 480 -19.26 -23.56 8.50
C ASN A 480 -19.03 -22.63 9.69
N LEU A 481 -19.58 -21.41 9.60
CA LEU A 481 -19.42 -20.36 10.58
C LEU A 481 -20.74 -20.09 11.30
N ARG A 482 -20.63 -19.83 12.60
CA ARG A 482 -21.64 -19.14 13.41
C ARG A 482 -21.05 -17.80 13.83
N ILE A 483 -21.69 -16.69 13.47
CA ILE A 483 -21.22 -15.33 13.78
C ILE A 483 -22.24 -14.65 14.69
N ALA A 484 -21.84 -14.41 15.93
CA ALA A 484 -22.67 -13.76 16.94
C ALA A 484 -22.77 -12.25 16.70
N LEU A 485 -23.96 -11.70 16.90
CA LEU A 485 -24.23 -10.28 16.65
C LEU A 485 -24.59 -9.55 17.93
N ARG A 486 -24.29 -8.25 17.96
CA ARG A 486 -24.66 -7.40 19.10
C ARG A 486 -26.18 -7.33 19.24
N LYS A 487 -26.65 -7.53 20.47
CA LYS A 487 -28.05 -7.30 20.83
C LYS A 487 -28.35 -5.80 20.80
N LEU A 488 -29.43 -5.41 20.12
CA LEU A 488 -29.96 -4.05 20.15
C LEU A 488 -30.79 -3.83 21.41
N GLU A 489 -30.63 -2.67 22.05
CA GLU A 489 -31.43 -2.28 23.21
C GLU A 489 -32.64 -1.43 22.78
N ASP A 490 -32.50 -0.63 21.72
CA ASP A 490 -33.60 0.13 21.08
C ASP A 490 -33.63 -0.07 19.56
N PRO A 491 -34.29 -1.12 19.05
CA PRO A 491 -34.31 -1.44 17.60
C PRO A 491 -34.94 -0.37 16.69
N ASP A 492 -35.69 0.58 17.25
CA ASP A 492 -36.27 1.70 16.50
C ASP A 492 -35.25 2.83 16.27
N ARG A 493 -34.18 2.88 17.08
CA ARG A 493 -33.16 3.94 17.04
C ARG A 493 -31.74 3.45 16.82
N GLU A 494 -31.51 2.15 16.97
CA GLU A 494 -30.21 1.50 16.85
C GLU A 494 -30.21 0.48 15.73
N THR A 495 -29.06 0.34 15.09
CA THR A 495 -28.79 -0.68 14.08
C THR A 495 -27.42 -1.30 14.34
N ARG A 496 -27.25 -2.56 13.98
CA ARG A 496 -25.97 -3.27 14.16
C ARG A 496 -25.17 -3.38 12.87
N PHE A 497 -25.77 -3.13 11.71
CA PHE A 497 -25.06 -3.13 10.43
C PHE A 497 -24.99 -1.72 9.86
N GLU A 498 -23.81 -1.37 9.33
CA GLU A 498 -23.63 -0.14 8.58
C GLU A 498 -24.03 -0.35 7.10
N ASN A 499 -24.71 0.64 6.55
CA ASN A 499 -25.10 0.71 5.14
C ASN A 499 -23.99 1.42 4.36
N CYS A 500 -23.07 0.63 3.78
CA CYS A 500 -21.90 1.17 3.10
C CYS A 500 -22.20 1.50 1.63
N ALA A 501 -22.25 2.80 1.34
CA ALA A 501 -22.34 3.33 -0.01
C ALA A 501 -20.97 3.83 -0.51
N ALA A 502 -20.88 4.34 -1.74
CA ALA A 502 -19.64 4.88 -2.28
C ALA A 502 -19.37 6.29 -1.72
N ASP A 503 -19.00 6.37 -0.44
CA ASP A 503 -18.67 7.60 0.28
C ASP A 503 -17.22 7.57 0.82
N VAL A 504 -16.74 6.41 1.26
CA VAL A 504 -15.34 6.18 1.65
C VAL A 504 -14.67 5.16 0.72
N ASN A 505 -15.31 4.03 0.47
CA ASN A 505 -14.82 2.98 -0.43
C ASN A 505 -15.63 2.97 -1.73
N ILE A 506 -14.95 3.10 -2.87
CA ILE A 506 -15.56 3.13 -4.21
C ILE A 506 -15.05 1.91 -4.99
N PRO A 507 -15.94 1.02 -5.47
CA PRO A 507 -17.40 1.16 -5.55
C PRO A 507 -18.14 0.83 -4.24
N ALA A 508 -19.40 1.29 -4.17
CA ALA A 508 -20.35 0.86 -3.13
C ALA A 508 -20.59 -0.64 -3.22
N GLY A 509 -21.00 -1.26 -2.11
CA GLY A 509 -21.55 -2.60 -2.24
C GLY A 509 -21.48 -3.54 -1.07
N GLU A 510 -21.59 -3.10 0.18
CA GLU A 510 -21.71 -4.05 1.29
C GLU A 510 -22.55 -3.52 2.45
N VAL A 511 -22.94 -4.43 3.32
CA VAL A 511 -23.37 -4.11 4.68
C VAL A 511 -22.45 -4.83 5.65
N PHE A 512 -21.95 -4.14 6.66
CA PHE A 512 -20.93 -4.69 7.57
C PHE A 512 -21.21 -4.41 9.05
N THR A 513 -20.60 -5.18 9.94
CA THR A 513 -20.73 -5.06 11.39
C THR A 513 -19.45 -5.50 12.10
N SER A 514 -19.20 -4.96 13.29
CA SER A 514 -18.25 -5.59 14.23
C SER A 514 -18.96 -6.72 14.99
N PRO A 515 -18.57 -7.99 14.78
CA PRO A 515 -19.23 -9.11 15.44
C PRO A 515 -18.90 -9.16 16.93
N VAL A 516 -19.77 -9.83 17.69
CA VAL A 516 -19.47 -10.23 19.07
C VAL A 516 -18.53 -11.43 19.00
N LEU A 517 -17.41 -11.40 19.71
CA LEU A 517 -16.47 -12.51 19.69
C LEU A 517 -17.05 -13.73 20.41
N ALA A 518 -17.67 -13.53 21.57
CA ALA A 518 -18.30 -14.60 22.32
C ALA A 518 -19.41 -15.28 21.50
N GLY A 519 -19.30 -16.59 21.34
CA GLY A 519 -20.21 -17.40 20.52
C GLY A 519 -19.93 -17.36 19.01
N THR A 520 -18.97 -16.59 18.52
CA THR A 520 -18.51 -16.64 17.12
C THR A 520 -17.53 -17.80 16.93
N ASN A 521 -17.88 -18.81 16.13
CA ASN A 521 -17.15 -20.06 16.05
C ASN A 521 -17.24 -20.69 14.65
N GLY A 522 -16.25 -21.50 14.30
CA GLY A 522 -16.29 -22.38 13.13
C GLY A 522 -15.20 -22.12 12.10
N LEU A 523 -15.31 -22.78 10.96
CA LEU A 523 -14.29 -22.79 9.91
C LEU A 523 -14.68 -21.83 8.78
N LEU A 524 -13.78 -20.91 8.43
CA LEU A 524 -13.76 -20.26 7.13
C LEU A 524 -12.83 -21.07 6.21
N HIS A 525 -13.32 -21.44 5.03
CA HIS A 525 -12.52 -22.04 3.96
C HIS A 525 -12.75 -21.21 2.69
N VAL A 526 -11.69 -20.77 2.01
CA VAL A 526 -11.77 -20.15 0.68
C VAL A 526 -10.79 -20.85 -0.25
N SER A 527 -11.29 -21.35 -1.39
CA SER A 527 -10.45 -22.16 -2.29
C SER A 527 -9.30 -21.35 -2.90
N LYS A 528 -9.55 -20.08 -3.21
CA LYS A 528 -8.58 -19.17 -3.81
C LYS A 528 -8.92 -17.72 -3.46
N VAL A 529 -7.98 -16.97 -2.89
CA VAL A 529 -8.19 -15.54 -2.54
C VAL A 529 -6.90 -14.75 -2.70
N TYR A 530 -7.01 -13.50 -3.16
CA TYR A 530 -5.90 -12.57 -3.29
C TYR A 530 -5.97 -11.52 -2.19
N ILE A 531 -4.87 -11.37 -1.44
CA ILE A 531 -4.76 -10.42 -0.33
C ILE A 531 -3.39 -9.75 -0.46
N ASP A 532 -3.34 -8.41 -0.51
CA ASP A 532 -2.13 -7.60 -0.71
C ASP A 532 -1.28 -7.99 -1.94
N GLY A 533 -1.93 -8.46 -3.00
CA GLY A 533 -1.26 -8.91 -4.22
C GLY A 533 -0.54 -10.25 -4.08
N LEU A 534 -0.81 -10.99 -3.00
CA LEU A 534 -0.39 -12.37 -2.77
C LEU A 534 -1.58 -13.31 -2.92
N LEU A 535 -1.37 -14.42 -3.62
CA LEU A 535 -2.38 -15.47 -3.77
C LEU A 535 -2.32 -16.44 -2.58
N PHE A 536 -3.47 -16.76 -1.99
CA PHE A 536 -3.66 -17.87 -1.06
C PHE A 536 -4.49 -18.98 -1.72
N ARG A 537 -4.02 -20.23 -1.63
CA ARG A 537 -4.73 -21.42 -2.13
C ARG A 537 -5.22 -22.25 -0.96
N ASP A 538 -6.45 -22.76 -1.01
CA ASP A 538 -7.07 -23.60 0.03
C ASP A 538 -6.93 -22.97 1.44
N LEU A 539 -7.23 -21.67 1.55
CA LEU A 539 -7.05 -20.90 2.79
C LEU A 539 -8.10 -21.34 3.82
N LYS A 540 -7.65 -21.70 5.02
CA LYS A 540 -8.51 -22.14 6.13
C LYS A 540 -8.17 -21.40 7.41
N LEU A 541 -9.20 -20.84 8.05
CA LEU A 541 -9.11 -20.19 9.35
C LEU A 541 -10.19 -20.73 10.27
N HIS A 542 -9.77 -21.30 11.41
CA HIS A 542 -10.69 -21.77 12.44
C HIS A 542 -10.84 -20.69 13.52
N PHE A 543 -12.08 -20.39 13.88
CA PHE A 543 -12.42 -19.44 14.93
C PHE A 543 -13.01 -20.16 16.15
N SER A 544 -12.53 -19.79 17.34
CA SER A 544 -13.15 -20.10 18.62
C SER A 544 -13.33 -18.84 19.44
N GLU A 545 -14.57 -18.56 19.86
CA GLU A 545 -14.94 -17.31 20.55
C GLU A 545 -14.38 -16.08 19.84
N GLY A 546 -14.59 -16.03 18.52
CA GLY A 546 -14.23 -14.94 17.64
C GLY A 546 -12.73 -14.80 17.37
N ARG A 547 -11.89 -15.73 17.83
CA ARG A 547 -10.42 -15.65 17.69
C ARG A 547 -9.90 -16.79 16.83
N THR A 548 -8.92 -16.49 15.97
CA THR A 548 -8.23 -17.52 15.18
C THR A 548 -7.52 -18.51 16.10
N THR A 549 -7.73 -19.81 15.89
CA THR A 549 -7.07 -20.89 16.65
C THR A 549 -6.17 -21.75 15.76
N GLU A 550 -6.54 -21.94 14.51
CA GLU A 550 -5.81 -22.72 13.52
C GLU A 550 -5.86 -22.00 12.17
N ILE A 551 -4.73 -21.97 11.47
CA ILE A 551 -4.56 -21.32 10.17
C ILE A 551 -3.77 -22.23 9.23
N SER A 552 -4.18 -22.32 7.97
CA SER A 552 -3.45 -23.07 6.94
C SER A 552 -3.77 -22.59 5.53
N CYS A 553 -2.90 -22.95 4.59
CA CYS A 553 -3.12 -22.84 3.15
C CYS A 553 -2.36 -23.97 2.43
N ALA A 554 -2.49 -24.04 1.10
CA ALA A 554 -1.83 -25.01 0.21
C ALA A 554 -0.97 -24.32 -0.85
N ASN A 555 -0.24 -23.27 -0.46
CA ASN A 555 0.68 -22.54 -1.33
C ASN A 555 1.97 -23.32 -1.61
N PHE A 556 2.46 -24.08 -0.64
CA PHE A 556 3.71 -24.81 -0.65
C PHE A 556 3.48 -26.29 -0.29
N GLU A 557 4.47 -27.13 -0.54
CA GLU A 557 4.41 -28.57 -0.19
C GLU A 557 4.47 -28.80 1.33
N SER A 558 5.14 -27.92 2.07
CA SER A 558 5.31 -28.02 3.52
C SER A 558 4.21 -27.27 4.28
N GLU A 559 3.56 -27.96 5.23
CA GLU A 559 2.60 -27.35 6.16
C GLU A 559 3.23 -26.22 7.00
N GLU A 560 4.50 -26.36 7.38
CA GLU A 560 5.22 -25.35 8.14
C GLU A 560 5.42 -24.07 7.33
N GLU A 561 5.75 -24.20 6.04
CA GLU A 561 5.91 -23.06 5.13
C GLU A 561 4.58 -22.37 4.85
N ASN A 562 3.51 -23.14 4.65
CA ASN A 562 2.15 -22.62 4.51
C ASN A 562 1.72 -21.83 5.75
N ARG A 563 1.91 -22.39 6.94
CA ARG A 563 1.58 -21.72 8.20
C ARG A 563 2.40 -20.44 8.38
N ARG A 564 3.69 -20.47 8.08
CA ARG A 564 4.55 -19.27 8.12
C ARG A 564 4.06 -18.20 7.14
N PHE A 565 3.72 -18.60 5.92
CA PHE A 565 3.21 -17.69 4.89
C PHE A 565 1.92 -16.99 5.33
N VAL A 566 0.95 -17.73 5.89
CA VAL A 566 -0.28 -17.13 6.44
C VAL A 566 0.04 -16.23 7.64
N THR A 567 0.91 -16.67 8.54
CA THR A 567 1.28 -15.88 9.73
C THR A 567 1.91 -14.54 9.35
N GLU A 568 2.86 -14.53 8.43
CA GLU A 568 3.61 -13.34 8.04
C GLU A 568 2.76 -12.38 7.19
N ASN A 569 1.96 -12.91 6.26
CA ASN A 569 1.33 -12.10 5.22
C ASN A 569 -0.17 -11.84 5.47
N LEU A 570 -0.88 -12.74 6.16
CA LEU A 570 -2.30 -12.55 6.50
C LEU A 570 -2.51 -12.15 7.96
N MET A 571 -1.72 -12.68 8.89
CA MET A 571 -1.92 -12.44 10.33
C MET A 571 -1.04 -11.31 10.89
N GLY A 572 -0.28 -10.59 10.06
CA GLY A 572 0.58 -9.50 10.53
C GLY A 572 1.66 -9.95 11.53
N SER A 573 2.09 -11.22 11.46
CA SER A 573 2.95 -11.90 12.44
C SER A 573 2.34 -12.12 13.84
N TYR A 574 1.03 -11.92 14.01
CA TYR A 574 0.32 -12.28 15.24
C TYR A 574 -0.06 -13.76 15.24
N GLU A 575 0.03 -14.41 16.41
CA GLU A 575 -0.41 -15.81 16.57
C GLU A 575 -1.94 -15.94 16.60
N VAL A 576 -2.62 -14.91 17.10
CA VAL A 576 -4.07 -14.88 17.29
C VAL A 576 -4.58 -13.49 16.91
N LEU A 577 -5.58 -13.43 16.03
CA LEU A 577 -6.35 -12.22 15.74
C LEU A 577 -7.85 -12.45 15.97
N PRO A 578 -8.60 -11.42 16.36
CA PRO A 578 -10.06 -11.49 16.36
C PRO A 578 -10.66 -11.44 14.95
N MET A 579 -11.90 -11.88 14.82
CA MET A 579 -12.78 -11.50 13.71
C MET A 579 -13.21 -10.05 13.94
N GLY A 580 -12.58 -9.13 13.22
CA GLY A 580 -12.82 -7.69 13.35
C GLY A 580 -14.11 -7.23 12.67
N GLU A 581 -14.50 -7.94 11.61
CA GLU A 581 -15.64 -7.60 10.76
C GLU A 581 -16.35 -8.86 10.25
N PHE A 582 -17.67 -8.73 10.09
CA PHE A 582 -18.44 -9.57 9.20
C PHE A 582 -19.29 -8.69 8.27
N ALA A 583 -19.32 -9.04 6.99
CA ALA A 583 -20.01 -8.25 5.99
C ALA A 583 -20.62 -9.11 4.88
N ILE A 584 -21.59 -8.51 4.18
CA ILE A 584 -22.27 -9.11 3.03
C ILE A 584 -22.13 -8.16 1.85
N GLY A 585 -21.26 -8.53 0.90
CA GLY A 585 -21.18 -7.89 -0.40
C GLY A 585 -22.49 -8.01 -1.18
N THR A 586 -22.89 -6.92 -1.81
CA THR A 586 -24.14 -6.70 -2.55
C THR A 586 -23.88 -6.20 -3.98
N ASN A 587 -22.63 -5.94 -4.37
CA ASN A 587 -22.27 -5.51 -5.71
C ASN A 587 -22.06 -6.71 -6.64
N THR A 588 -23.16 -7.36 -6.99
CA THR A 588 -23.18 -8.49 -7.92
C THR A 588 -22.82 -8.08 -9.35
N ALA A 589 -22.92 -6.80 -9.70
CA ALA A 589 -22.44 -6.26 -10.97
C ALA A 589 -20.90 -6.31 -11.04
N ALA A 590 -20.20 -5.96 -9.96
CA ALA A 590 -18.74 -6.08 -9.88
C ALA A 590 -18.29 -7.56 -9.95
N PHE A 591 -19.02 -8.47 -9.31
CA PHE A 591 -18.79 -9.91 -9.47
C PHE A 591 -18.93 -10.36 -10.93
N ALA A 592 -20.04 -9.99 -11.58
CA ALA A 592 -20.33 -10.34 -12.96
C ALA A 592 -19.31 -9.72 -13.94
N PHE A 593 -18.86 -8.50 -13.67
CA PHE A 593 -17.78 -7.82 -14.39
C PHE A 593 -16.48 -8.63 -14.31
N ALA A 594 -16.05 -9.02 -13.11
CA ALA A 594 -14.84 -9.79 -12.92
C ALA A 594 -14.89 -11.15 -13.65
N LYS A 595 -16.02 -11.87 -13.54
CA LYS A 595 -16.28 -13.15 -14.23
C LYS A 595 -16.27 -13.00 -15.76
N ARG A 596 -16.92 -11.95 -16.29
CA ARG A 596 -17.01 -11.70 -17.74
C ARG A 596 -15.64 -11.58 -18.40
N TYR A 597 -14.70 -10.93 -17.73
CA TYR A 597 -13.34 -10.73 -18.23
C TYR A 597 -12.34 -11.79 -17.77
N GLY A 598 -12.71 -12.67 -16.83
CA GLY A 598 -11.79 -13.65 -16.25
C GLY A 598 -10.69 -12.99 -15.41
N ILE A 599 -11.04 -11.95 -14.66
CA ILE A 599 -10.12 -11.09 -13.90
C ILE A 599 -10.37 -11.14 -12.39
N GLU A 600 -11.09 -12.13 -11.89
CA GLU A 600 -11.39 -12.30 -10.46
C GLU A 600 -10.13 -12.31 -9.60
N GLU A 601 -9.04 -12.84 -10.15
CA GLU A 601 -7.73 -12.94 -9.50
C GLU A 601 -6.92 -11.63 -9.56
N LYS A 602 -7.40 -10.65 -10.33
CA LYS A 602 -6.71 -9.40 -10.61
C LYS A 602 -7.39 -8.18 -9.99
N ILE A 603 -8.63 -8.30 -9.49
CA ILE A 603 -9.32 -7.19 -8.81
C ILE A 603 -8.75 -6.98 -7.40
N PRO A 604 -8.65 -5.73 -6.92
CA PRO A 604 -8.15 -5.44 -5.59
C PRO A 604 -9.20 -5.78 -4.53
N ILE A 605 -8.77 -5.93 -3.28
CA ILE A 605 -9.67 -6.26 -2.16
C ILE A 605 -10.82 -5.25 -2.02
N LEU A 606 -10.53 -3.96 -2.26
CA LEU A 606 -11.50 -2.86 -2.33
C LEU A 606 -12.73 -3.17 -3.21
N ILE A 607 -12.53 -3.85 -4.33
CA ILE A 607 -13.63 -4.27 -5.22
C ILE A 607 -14.14 -5.65 -4.78
N ALA A 608 -13.23 -6.59 -4.50
CA ALA A 608 -13.57 -7.98 -4.20
C ALA A 608 -14.49 -8.13 -2.97
N GLU A 609 -14.25 -7.37 -1.90
CA GLU A 609 -15.07 -7.39 -0.67
C GLU A 609 -16.54 -7.04 -0.94
N LYS A 610 -16.80 -6.19 -1.95
CA LYS A 610 -18.16 -5.81 -2.36
C LYS A 610 -18.91 -6.93 -3.10
N THR A 611 -18.22 -8.00 -3.48
CA THR A 611 -18.75 -9.07 -4.36
C THR A 611 -19.24 -10.31 -3.64
N GLY A 612 -19.22 -10.38 -2.31
CA GLY A 612 -19.72 -11.54 -1.58
C GLY A 612 -19.63 -11.41 -0.06
N PRO A 613 -20.13 -12.39 0.71
CA PRO A 613 -19.91 -12.42 2.16
C PRO A 613 -18.43 -12.50 2.48
N HIS A 614 -17.98 -11.71 3.45
CA HIS A 614 -16.58 -11.69 3.87
C HIS A 614 -16.45 -11.51 5.37
N VAL A 615 -15.26 -11.84 5.86
CA VAL A 615 -14.84 -11.59 7.25
C VAL A 615 -13.47 -10.92 7.23
N ALA A 616 -13.22 -10.03 8.19
CA ALA A 616 -11.90 -9.49 8.43
C ALA A 616 -11.23 -10.14 9.65
N VAL A 617 -9.94 -10.45 9.54
CA VAL A 617 -9.10 -10.77 10.71
C VAL A 617 -8.32 -9.54 11.15
N GLY A 618 -8.34 -9.26 12.46
CA GLY A 618 -7.68 -8.11 13.07
C GLY A 618 -8.65 -7.12 13.71
N ASP A 619 -8.30 -5.83 13.67
CA ASP A 619 -9.05 -4.72 14.25
C ASP A 619 -10.44 -4.58 13.62
N THR A 620 -11.37 -3.92 14.33
CA THR A 620 -12.67 -3.57 13.77
C THR A 620 -12.53 -2.47 12.71
N CYS A 621 -13.49 -2.34 11.79
CA CYS A 621 -13.54 -1.25 10.80
C CYS A 621 -13.56 0.15 11.44
N TYR A 622 -13.93 0.21 12.72
CA TYR A 622 -14.03 1.43 13.51
C TYR A 622 -12.80 1.63 14.40
N SER A 623 -11.68 0.98 14.12
CA SER A 623 -10.44 1.13 14.89
C SER A 623 -10.10 2.62 15.09
N HIS A 624 -10.01 3.05 16.35
CA HIS A 624 -9.82 4.43 16.80
C HIS A 624 -11.02 5.39 16.60
N GLU A 625 -12.11 4.93 16.00
CA GLU A 625 -13.37 5.67 15.82
C GLU A 625 -14.56 5.04 16.58
N GLU A 626 -14.33 4.07 17.46
CA GLU A 626 -15.43 3.33 18.11
C GLU A 626 -16.32 4.21 19.00
N ASP A 627 -15.75 5.28 19.57
CA ASP A 627 -16.47 6.23 20.43
C ASP A 627 -17.13 7.39 19.64
N THR A 628 -16.89 7.48 18.32
CA THR A 628 -17.52 8.47 17.43
C THR A 628 -18.80 7.89 16.85
N MET A 629 -19.97 8.40 17.24
CA MET A 629 -21.24 7.84 16.78
C MET A 629 -21.53 8.22 15.31
N THR A 630 -21.76 7.23 14.45
CA THR A 630 -22.27 7.41 13.08
C THR A 630 -23.69 6.85 12.95
N TYR A 631 -24.37 7.26 11.88
CA TYR A 631 -25.78 6.95 11.65
C TYR A 631 -25.98 6.43 10.23
N ASN A 632 -26.82 5.41 10.10
CA ASN A 632 -27.25 4.94 8.79
C ASN A 632 -28.16 5.97 8.09
N PRO A 633 -28.37 5.84 6.76
CA PRO A 633 -29.27 6.72 6.01
C PRO A 633 -30.72 6.78 6.53
N ASP A 634 -31.17 5.76 7.27
CA ASP A 634 -32.47 5.71 7.94
C ASP A 634 -32.51 6.48 9.27
N GLY A 635 -31.37 7.00 9.73
CA GLY A 635 -31.20 7.77 10.95
C GLY A 635 -30.92 6.94 12.20
N LYS A 636 -30.78 5.62 12.09
CA LYS A 636 -30.44 4.75 13.23
C LYS A 636 -28.95 4.84 13.58
N ALA A 637 -28.66 4.88 14.88
CA ALA A 637 -27.30 4.88 15.41
C ALA A 637 -26.65 3.52 15.22
N ILE A 638 -25.44 3.49 14.67
CA ILE A 638 -24.69 2.25 14.45
C ILE A 638 -23.97 1.88 15.74
N VAL A 639 -24.47 0.84 16.44
CA VAL A 639 -24.01 0.51 17.80
C VAL A 639 -23.00 -0.63 17.88
N ALA A 640 -22.82 -1.41 16.80
CA ALA A 640 -21.87 -2.52 16.75
C ALA A 640 -20.52 -2.06 16.19
N ARG A 641 -19.83 -1.21 16.97
CA ARG A 641 -18.55 -0.58 16.59
C ARG A 641 -17.33 -1.20 17.26
N ASP A 642 -17.53 -1.86 18.40
CA ASP A 642 -16.50 -2.54 19.15
C ASP A 642 -16.87 -3.98 19.51
N ASN A 643 -15.84 -4.76 19.80
CA ASN A 643 -15.91 -6.12 20.27
C ASN A 643 -15.13 -6.26 21.59
N GLU A 644 -15.07 -7.47 22.15
CA GLU A 644 -14.48 -7.72 23.46
C GLU A 644 -12.97 -7.41 23.53
N ILE A 645 -12.27 -7.34 22.39
CA ILE A 645 -10.87 -6.91 22.33
C ILE A 645 -10.78 -5.39 22.16
N SER A 646 -11.44 -4.78 21.17
CA SER A 646 -11.36 -3.32 20.97
C SER A 646 -12.01 -2.52 22.10
N ALA A 647 -12.95 -3.09 22.86
CA ALA A 647 -13.50 -2.49 24.08
C ALA A 647 -12.44 -2.27 25.16
N ARG A 648 -11.34 -3.05 25.14
CA ARG A 648 -10.23 -2.91 26.08
C ARG A 648 -9.41 -1.64 25.85
N ARG A 649 -9.66 -0.88 24.78
CA ARG A 649 -9.00 0.43 24.53
C ARG A 649 -9.06 1.38 25.71
N ARG A 650 -10.08 1.25 26.56
CA ARG A 650 -10.28 2.09 27.77
C ARG A 650 -9.42 1.64 28.96
N GLU A 651 -8.93 0.40 28.96
CA GLU A 651 -8.20 -0.23 30.07
C GLU A 651 -6.75 -0.57 29.72
N SER A 652 -6.51 -1.03 28.48
CA SER A 652 -5.22 -1.45 27.94
C SER A 652 -5.17 -1.14 26.43
N PRO A 653 -4.93 0.13 26.04
CA PRO A 653 -4.89 0.57 24.64
C PRO A 653 -3.96 -0.28 23.76
N GLU A 654 -2.80 -0.66 24.28
CA GLU A 654 -1.79 -1.46 23.58
C GLU A 654 -2.22 -2.91 23.27
N GLU A 655 -3.30 -3.40 23.90
CA GLU A 655 -3.86 -4.74 23.65
C GLU A 655 -5.18 -4.70 22.85
N ALA A 656 -5.68 -3.51 22.53
CA ALA A 656 -6.95 -3.31 21.85
C ALA A 656 -6.80 -3.20 20.32
N TYR A 657 -5.62 -2.80 19.84
CA TYR A 657 -5.33 -2.51 18.44
C TYR A 657 -4.10 -3.25 17.95
N PHE A 658 -4.26 -4.00 16.86
CA PHE A 658 -3.20 -4.77 16.20
C PHE A 658 -2.54 -3.98 15.07
N GLY A 659 -3.18 -2.91 14.59
CA GLY A 659 -2.77 -2.17 13.40
C GLY A 659 -2.94 -2.99 12.12
N HIS A 660 -3.91 -3.91 12.13
CA HIS A 660 -4.04 -4.94 11.10
C HIS A 660 -5.53 -5.24 10.88
N HIS A 661 -5.96 -5.28 9.61
CA HIS A 661 -7.32 -5.59 9.21
C HIS A 661 -7.25 -6.19 7.80
N LYS A 662 -7.71 -7.43 7.62
CA LYS A 662 -7.61 -8.16 6.35
C LYS A 662 -8.89 -8.89 6.01
N ASP A 663 -9.55 -8.40 4.97
CA ASP A 663 -10.77 -8.94 4.41
C ASP A 663 -10.53 -10.21 3.60
N ILE A 664 -11.39 -11.19 3.82
CA ILE A 664 -11.36 -12.50 3.17
C ILE A 664 -12.76 -12.79 2.64
N THR A 665 -12.92 -12.62 1.32
CA THR A 665 -14.20 -12.80 0.65
C THR A 665 -14.44 -14.25 0.29
N LEU A 666 -15.62 -14.77 0.64
CA LEU A 666 -16.14 -16.05 0.18
C LEU A 666 -16.88 -15.85 -1.16
N PRO A 667 -16.41 -16.44 -2.26
CA PRO A 667 -17.07 -16.31 -3.56
C PRO A 667 -18.51 -16.84 -3.53
N TYR A 668 -19.43 -16.20 -4.24
CA TYR A 668 -20.83 -16.66 -4.32
C TYR A 668 -20.97 -18.11 -4.79
N GLU A 669 -20.10 -18.57 -5.69
CA GLU A 669 -20.11 -19.95 -6.23
C GLU A 669 -19.80 -21.00 -5.16
N GLU A 670 -19.04 -20.63 -4.14
CA GLU A 670 -18.64 -21.47 -3.00
C GLU A 670 -19.63 -21.36 -1.83
N LEU A 671 -20.57 -20.40 -1.86
CA LEU A 671 -21.56 -20.18 -0.80
C LEU A 671 -22.79 -21.08 -1.00
N GLY A 672 -23.02 -21.99 -0.06
CA GLY A 672 -24.22 -22.83 -0.03
C GLY A 672 -25.42 -22.11 0.59
N VAL A 673 -25.26 -21.60 1.81
CA VAL A 673 -26.33 -20.82 2.47
C VAL A 673 -25.75 -19.80 3.43
N LEU A 674 -26.39 -18.63 3.47
CA LEU A 674 -26.22 -17.61 4.50
C LEU A 674 -27.58 -17.35 5.14
N SER A 675 -27.75 -17.71 6.41
CA SER A 675 -29.01 -17.59 7.14
C SER A 675 -28.90 -16.65 8.33
N ALA A 676 -29.87 -15.74 8.46
CA ALA A 676 -30.13 -15.00 9.69
C ALA A 676 -30.96 -15.87 10.64
N VAL A 677 -30.45 -16.14 11.85
CA VAL A 677 -31.11 -16.97 12.86
C VAL A 677 -31.68 -16.08 13.95
N MET A 678 -33.01 -16.11 14.11
CA MET A 678 -33.74 -15.29 15.07
C MET A 678 -33.55 -15.81 16.51
N PRO A 679 -33.85 -14.99 17.55
CA PRO A 679 -33.76 -15.43 18.95
C PRO A 679 -34.63 -16.64 19.31
N ASP A 680 -35.72 -16.88 18.58
CA ASP A 680 -36.60 -18.04 18.76
C ASP A 680 -36.12 -19.30 18.01
N GLY A 681 -34.99 -19.21 17.30
CA GLY A 681 -34.41 -20.28 16.49
C GLY A 681 -34.99 -20.40 15.08
N SER A 682 -36.00 -19.58 14.72
CA SER A 682 -36.46 -19.49 13.34
C SER A 682 -35.38 -18.90 12.44
N ARG A 683 -35.41 -19.25 11.15
CA ARG A 683 -34.34 -18.94 10.20
C ARG A 683 -34.90 -18.25 8.96
N VAL A 684 -34.16 -17.27 8.47
CA VAL A 684 -34.41 -16.60 7.19
C VAL A 684 -33.13 -16.69 6.37
N ASP A 685 -33.20 -17.33 5.20
CA ASP A 685 -32.07 -17.38 4.28
C ASP A 685 -31.96 -16.04 3.57
N LEU A 686 -30.80 -15.41 3.70
CA LEU A 686 -30.44 -14.19 3.00
C LEU A 686 -29.85 -14.53 1.63
N LEU A 687 -29.00 -15.56 1.59
CA LEU A 687 -28.49 -16.14 0.36
C LEU A 687 -28.63 -17.67 0.38
N ARG A 688 -28.86 -18.24 -0.80
CA ARG A 688 -28.91 -19.69 -1.04
C ARG A 688 -28.32 -19.99 -2.41
N ASP A 689 -27.41 -20.95 -2.46
CA ASP A 689 -26.69 -21.39 -3.67
C ASP A 689 -26.04 -20.21 -4.43
N GLY A 690 -25.44 -19.27 -3.68
CA GLY A 690 -24.81 -18.06 -4.20
C GLY A 690 -25.75 -16.93 -4.64
N LEU A 691 -27.07 -17.06 -4.46
CA LEU A 691 -28.07 -16.06 -4.89
C LEU A 691 -28.81 -15.45 -3.70
N PHE A 692 -29.17 -14.18 -3.79
CA PHE A 692 -30.04 -13.52 -2.80
C PHE A 692 -31.44 -14.14 -2.80
N SER A 693 -31.87 -14.64 -1.64
CA SER A 693 -33.18 -15.28 -1.46
C SER A 693 -34.20 -14.42 -0.71
N LEU A 694 -33.77 -13.28 -0.17
CA LEU A 694 -34.66 -12.38 0.56
C LEU A 694 -35.60 -11.62 -0.40
N PRO A 695 -36.92 -11.59 -0.14
CA PRO A 695 -37.87 -10.87 -0.98
C PRO A 695 -37.51 -9.38 -1.14
N GLY A 696 -37.56 -8.89 -2.38
CA GLY A 696 -37.20 -7.53 -2.74
C GLY A 696 -35.71 -7.31 -3.05
N LEU A 697 -34.89 -8.37 -3.06
CA LEU A 697 -33.50 -8.36 -3.51
C LEU A 697 -33.28 -9.11 -4.82
N GLU A 698 -34.35 -9.49 -5.54
CA GLU A 698 -34.27 -10.27 -6.76
C GLU A 698 -33.42 -9.57 -7.84
N GLU A 699 -33.46 -8.24 -7.86
CA GLU A 699 -32.68 -7.41 -8.76
C GLU A 699 -31.16 -7.57 -8.56
N LEU A 700 -30.69 -7.87 -7.34
CA LEU A 700 -29.28 -8.17 -7.09
C LEU A 700 -28.85 -9.45 -7.80
N ASN A 701 -29.76 -10.36 -8.13
CA ASN A 701 -29.41 -11.59 -8.84
C ASN A 701 -29.31 -11.40 -10.36
N GLU A 702 -29.84 -10.31 -10.93
CA GLU A 702 -29.86 -10.10 -12.39
C GLU A 702 -28.47 -10.18 -13.04
N PRO A 703 -27.41 -9.54 -12.50
CA PRO A 703 -26.09 -9.58 -13.11
C PRO A 703 -25.43 -10.97 -13.11
N ILE A 704 -25.81 -11.82 -12.16
CA ILE A 704 -25.19 -13.14 -11.92
C ILE A 704 -26.06 -14.31 -12.41
N THR A 705 -27.31 -14.03 -12.78
CA THR A 705 -28.21 -15.03 -13.35
C THR A 705 -27.71 -15.45 -14.73
N GLY A 706 -27.33 -16.72 -14.87
CA GLY A 706 -26.87 -17.29 -16.14
C GLY A 706 -25.35 -17.29 -16.35
N LEU A 707 -24.56 -16.75 -15.40
CA LEU A 707 -23.10 -16.92 -15.39
C LEU A 707 -22.65 -18.34 -15.00
N GLY A 708 -23.61 -19.22 -14.67
CA GLY A 708 -23.36 -20.58 -14.25
C GLY A 708 -22.70 -20.61 -12.88
N THR A 709 -23.48 -20.79 -11.81
CA THR A 709 -22.94 -21.14 -10.47
C THR A 709 -22.41 -22.59 -10.43
N GLY A 710 -22.06 -23.16 -11.58
CA GLY A 710 -21.68 -24.56 -11.76
C GLY A 710 -20.42 -24.69 -12.61
N SER A 711 -19.43 -25.39 -12.03
CA SER A 711 -18.23 -26.00 -12.63
C SER A 711 -17.76 -25.42 -13.97
N GLY A 712 -16.63 -24.72 -13.94
CA GLY A 712 -15.95 -24.17 -15.11
C GLY A 712 -15.71 -25.19 -16.24
N PRO A 713 -15.35 -24.70 -17.44
CA PRO A 713 -15.16 -25.55 -18.60
C PRO A 713 -14.03 -26.55 -18.31
N GLU A 714 -14.31 -27.83 -18.53
CA GLU A 714 -13.31 -28.89 -18.61
C GLU A 714 -12.19 -28.43 -19.54
N THR A 715 -10.99 -28.25 -18.98
CA THR A 715 -9.77 -28.10 -19.77
C THR A 715 -9.62 -29.37 -20.61
N ALA A 716 -9.80 -29.23 -21.93
CA ALA A 716 -9.39 -30.22 -22.91
C ALA A 716 -7.86 -30.45 -22.81
N PRO A 717 -7.38 -31.66 -23.15
CA PRO A 717 -6.16 -32.26 -22.59
C PRO A 717 -4.84 -31.58 -22.94
#